data_AF-A0A7V3JIZ0-F1
#
_entry.id   AF-A0A7V3JIZ0-F1
#
_cell.length_a   1.000
_cell.length_b   1.000
_cell.length_c   1.000
_cell.angle_alpha   90.00
_cell.angle_beta   90.00
_cell.angle_gamma   90.00
#
_symmetry.space_group_name_H-M   'P 1'
#
loop_
_entity.id
_entity.type
_entity.pdbx_description
1 polymer ?
#
loop_
_entity_poly.entity_id
_entity_poly.type
_entity_poly.pdbx_seq_one_letter_code
_entity_poly.pdbx_strand_id
1 'polypeptide(L)'
;MAKRSRQTTLFDAADPLTCPQAASELIVPKKTVAPAPASLAGKRVYVIDGHSLIYQLFHALPELTGPTGEPVGAVYGFARDLLALLEKKQPDYLFCAFDVGKTFRHDLYPAYKANRPEMPEDLALQIEAIGRLLDALGIPAVRCESFEADDILATIARQTEELGGECFLVTGDKDCRQLITDRVKLYNLRKDQVFDREALQQEWGITPEQVIDFQALVGDSTDNVPGVRGVGPKAARDLLRQFGTLEGIYARLEEVAGEKRRQSLAEGRELVFKSRDLVRLNPHVPCPVPWDQAAVGRFDVQRVLDLFRQWGFRGIGRQFEALASRIRPGQPAPAAPPEPSAFHIVDTPEALGALVETLRGQAAICVDLETRSIDPARTAGMVWPRWAEIVGIAVAWNGQEGWYVPVAGPPGQRVLDRAQVLNALRAVLENPAIQKVGQNLKYDMVVLRNYGIELAGVAFDTMVASYLLDAGQRNHNLDDVAQRYLGEGKKSIVHLIGSGKQQKQMDEVDVAKVAEYACRDAVLPLRLRPVLARELAQKRLEPLFTDVEIPLVEVLAELEFNGICIDCGRLAKLSRRLGQQMAALEEEIYQLAGHRFNIGSPKQLQQVLFDELKLPVVSRTQTGPSTDADVLSELAPQHPLPAKILEYRQCAKLKSTYVDALP
;
A
#
# COMPACT_ATOMS: atom_id res chain seq x y z
N MET A 1 -15.21 -71.18 10.64
CA MET A 1 -14.42 -69.93 10.57
C MET A 1 -14.74 -69.26 9.23
N ALA A 2 -15.88 -68.57 9.05
CA ALA A 2 -16.28 -67.20 9.49
C ALA A 2 -15.39 -66.10 8.86
N LYS A 3 -15.86 -65.12 8.07
CA LYS A 3 -17.21 -64.61 7.77
C LYS A 3 -17.26 -63.82 6.43
N ARG A 4 -18.31 -64.09 5.64
CA ARG A 4 -19.22 -63.22 4.83
C ARG A 4 -18.79 -61.80 4.43
N SER A 5 -18.98 -61.45 3.15
CA SER A 5 -20.20 -60.77 2.67
C SER A 5 -20.38 -60.87 1.14
N ARG A 6 -21.63 -61.04 0.68
CA ARG A 6 -22.08 -61.11 -0.72
C ARG A 6 -23.39 -60.32 -0.84
N GLN A 7 -23.55 -59.68 -2.01
CA GLN A 7 -24.78 -59.21 -2.68
C GLN A 7 -25.46 -57.97 -2.07
N THR A 8 -25.93 -57.00 -2.87
CA THR A 8 -26.89 -57.19 -3.98
C THR A 8 -26.83 -56.03 -4.99
N THR A 9 -27.13 -56.34 -6.25
CA THR A 9 -27.36 -55.46 -7.41
C THR A 9 -28.70 -54.73 -7.37
N LEU A 10 -28.83 -53.56 -8.03
CA LEU A 10 -30.04 -53.14 -8.75
C LEU A 10 -29.75 -52.00 -9.74
N PHE A 11 -30.35 -52.14 -10.93
CA PHE A 11 -30.36 -51.24 -12.09
C PHE A 11 -31.14 -49.94 -11.84
N ASP A 12 -30.76 -48.91 -12.62
CA ASP A 12 -31.51 -47.76 -13.14
C ASP A 12 -32.96 -47.54 -12.68
N ALA A 13 -33.18 -46.38 -12.04
CA ALA A 13 -34.15 -45.34 -12.43
C ALA A 13 -34.36 -44.35 -11.26
N ALA A 14 -33.79 -43.14 -11.33
CA ALA A 14 -34.27 -41.99 -10.57
C ALA A 14 -33.79 -40.66 -11.19
N ASP A 15 -34.78 -39.82 -11.46
CA ASP A 15 -34.85 -38.37 -11.70
C ASP A 15 -33.59 -37.47 -11.67
N PRO A 16 -33.59 -36.40 -12.48
CA PRO A 16 -32.50 -35.43 -12.53
C PRO A 16 -32.35 -34.72 -11.20
N LEU A 17 -31.15 -34.87 -10.64
CA LEU A 17 -30.61 -34.18 -9.48
C LEU A 17 -30.99 -32.70 -9.46
N THR A 18 -31.89 -32.37 -8.54
CA THR A 18 -32.06 -31.04 -7.96
C THR A 18 -30.70 -30.53 -7.49
N CYS A 19 -30.23 -29.46 -8.14
CA CYS A 19 -29.11 -28.66 -7.68
C CYS A 19 -29.41 -28.12 -6.27
N PRO A 20 -28.47 -28.17 -5.30
CA PRO A 20 -28.72 -27.60 -3.99
C PRO A 20 -28.85 -26.08 -4.11
N GLN A 21 -30.08 -25.58 -3.95
CA GLN A 21 -30.37 -24.18 -3.66
C GLN A 21 -29.74 -23.82 -2.30
N ALA A 22 -28.48 -23.40 -2.31
CA ALA A 22 -27.80 -22.86 -1.13
C ALA A 22 -26.82 -21.76 -1.55
N ALA A 23 -27.35 -20.73 -2.22
CA ALA A 23 -26.64 -19.47 -2.46
C ALA A 23 -27.66 -18.34 -2.68
N SER A 24 -28.54 -18.05 -1.70
CA SER A 24 -29.44 -16.88 -1.80
C SER A 24 -29.95 -16.36 -0.46
N GLU A 25 -29.10 -16.24 0.56
CA GLU A 25 -29.47 -15.51 1.79
C GLU A 25 -28.41 -14.47 2.17
N LEU A 26 -28.10 -13.57 1.25
CA LEU A 26 -27.66 -12.22 1.62
C LEU A 26 -28.91 -11.34 1.69
N ILE A 27 -29.40 -11.19 2.93
CA ILE A 27 -30.46 -10.31 3.44
C ILE A 27 -31.07 -9.41 2.35
N VAL A 28 -32.25 -9.79 1.84
CA VAL A 28 -33.12 -8.86 1.13
C VAL A 28 -33.61 -7.83 2.17
N PRO A 29 -33.36 -6.52 2.00
CA PRO A 29 -33.87 -5.55 2.96
C PRO A 29 -35.40 -5.50 2.86
N LYS A 30 -36.09 -6.28 3.70
CA LYS A 30 -37.48 -6.02 4.11
C LYS A 30 -37.49 -4.83 5.08
N LYS A 31 -37.19 -3.64 4.58
CA LYS A 31 -37.46 -2.38 5.28
C LYS A 31 -38.02 -1.40 4.26
N THR A 32 -39.16 -0.81 4.61
CA THR A 32 -39.73 0.37 3.94
C THR A 32 -38.63 1.37 3.64
N VAL A 33 -38.32 1.55 2.36
CA VAL A 33 -37.31 2.50 1.89
C VAL A 33 -37.85 3.90 2.17
N ALA A 34 -37.09 4.71 2.90
CA ALA A 34 -37.46 6.09 3.15
C ALA A 34 -37.55 6.86 1.81
N PRO A 35 -38.47 7.84 1.68
CA PRO A 35 -38.57 8.63 0.46
C PRO A 35 -37.25 9.36 0.17
N ALA A 36 -36.99 9.64 -1.10
CA ALA A 36 -35.85 10.45 -1.52
C ALA A 36 -35.83 11.80 -0.77
N PRO A 37 -34.64 12.38 -0.51
CA PRO A 37 -34.54 13.67 0.15
C PRO A 37 -35.30 14.73 -0.65
N ALA A 38 -35.92 15.68 0.05
CA ALA A 38 -36.71 16.74 -0.59
C ALA A 38 -35.89 17.63 -1.53
N SER A 39 -34.57 17.72 -1.31
CA SER A 39 -33.62 18.37 -2.22
C SER A 39 -32.20 17.87 -1.97
N LEU A 40 -31.39 17.85 -3.04
CA LEU A 40 -29.96 17.58 -3.07
C LEU A 40 -29.15 18.79 -3.51
N ALA A 41 -29.71 20.01 -3.47
CA ALA A 41 -29.00 21.22 -3.85
C ALA A 41 -27.67 21.39 -3.08
N GLY A 42 -26.57 21.54 -3.82
CA GLY A 42 -25.22 21.65 -3.25
C GLY A 42 -24.63 20.34 -2.70
N LYS A 43 -25.28 19.21 -2.94
CA LYS A 43 -24.83 17.86 -2.52
C LYS A 43 -24.19 17.12 -3.68
N ARG A 44 -23.19 16.30 -3.36
CA ARG A 44 -22.49 15.44 -4.32
C ARG A 44 -22.82 13.97 -4.08
N VAL A 45 -23.36 13.32 -5.10
CA VAL A 45 -23.73 11.90 -5.12
C VAL A 45 -22.73 11.15 -5.97
N TYR A 46 -22.19 10.06 -5.44
CA TYR A 46 -21.31 9.15 -6.18
C TYR A 46 -21.99 7.79 -6.32
N VAL A 47 -21.93 7.21 -7.52
CA VAL A 47 -22.50 5.89 -7.80
C VAL A 47 -21.41 5.02 -8.41
N ILE A 48 -21.02 3.98 -7.70
CA ILE A 48 -19.98 3.03 -8.14
C ILE A 48 -20.62 1.92 -8.95
N ASP A 49 -20.09 1.67 -10.14
CA ASP A 49 -20.33 0.45 -10.89
C ASP A 49 -19.48 -0.69 -10.28
N GLY A 50 -20.13 -1.54 -9.50
CA GLY A 50 -19.49 -2.55 -8.66
C GLY A 50 -18.75 -3.60 -9.47
N HIS A 51 -19.42 -4.26 -10.42
CA HIS A 51 -18.77 -5.31 -11.21
C HIS A 51 -17.66 -4.76 -12.08
N SER A 52 -17.87 -3.65 -12.78
CA SER A 52 -16.83 -3.07 -13.65
C SER A 52 -15.56 -2.75 -12.86
N LEU A 53 -15.69 -2.13 -11.68
CA LEU A 53 -14.54 -1.82 -10.83
C LEU A 53 -13.86 -3.09 -10.30
N ILE A 54 -14.63 -4.09 -9.86
CA ILE A 54 -14.11 -5.35 -9.32
C ILE A 54 -13.34 -6.14 -10.39
N TYR A 55 -13.89 -6.29 -11.61
CA TYR A 55 -13.21 -6.97 -12.71
C TYR A 55 -11.91 -6.26 -13.10
N GLN A 56 -11.93 -4.92 -13.19
CA GLN A 56 -10.71 -4.16 -13.46
C GLN A 56 -9.66 -4.35 -12.36
N LEU A 57 -10.05 -4.53 -11.09
CA LEU A 57 -9.11 -4.76 -10.00
C LEU A 57 -8.55 -6.18 -10.02
N PHE A 58 -9.40 -7.17 -10.28
CA PHE A 58 -9.02 -8.57 -10.38
C PHE A 58 -7.96 -8.82 -11.45
N HIS A 59 -8.07 -8.19 -12.63
CA HIS A 59 -7.07 -8.34 -13.69
C HIS A 59 -5.82 -7.46 -13.53
N ALA A 60 -5.90 -6.38 -12.74
CA ALA A 60 -4.80 -5.43 -12.59
C ALA A 60 -3.89 -5.70 -11.40
N LEU A 61 -4.42 -6.34 -10.35
CA LEU A 61 -3.67 -6.66 -9.14
C LEU A 61 -3.07 -8.06 -9.22
N PRO A 62 -1.90 -8.29 -8.60
CA PRO A 62 -1.37 -9.64 -8.44
C PRO A 62 -2.31 -10.48 -7.57
N GLU A 63 -2.18 -11.79 -7.67
CA GLU A 63 -2.87 -12.71 -6.76
C GLU A 63 -2.42 -12.44 -5.32
N LEU A 64 -3.36 -12.05 -4.47
CA LEU A 64 -3.15 -11.80 -3.04
C LEU A 64 -4.04 -12.74 -2.24
N THR A 65 -3.45 -13.38 -1.24
CA THR A 65 -4.14 -14.29 -0.33
C THR A 65 -4.17 -13.73 1.09
N GLY A 66 -5.29 -13.96 1.78
CA GLY A 66 -5.50 -13.55 3.15
C GLY A 66 -4.81 -14.49 4.14
N PRO A 67 -4.81 -14.14 5.44
CA PRO A 67 -4.24 -14.97 6.50
C PRO A 67 -4.80 -16.40 6.59
N THR A 68 -6.04 -16.64 6.10
CA THR A 68 -6.66 -17.96 6.07
C THR A 68 -6.57 -18.64 4.70
N GLY A 69 -5.81 -18.06 3.76
CA GLY A 69 -5.59 -18.60 2.41
C GLY A 69 -6.64 -18.19 1.38
N GLU A 70 -7.63 -17.40 1.75
CA GLU A 70 -8.70 -16.93 0.86
C GLU A 70 -8.19 -15.85 -0.12
N PRO A 71 -8.68 -15.78 -1.37
CA PRO A 71 -8.28 -14.74 -2.31
C PRO A 71 -8.84 -13.39 -1.87
N VAL A 72 -7.98 -12.36 -1.81
CA VAL A 72 -8.34 -11.02 -1.30
C VAL A 72 -7.89 -9.87 -2.20
N GLY A 73 -7.32 -10.15 -3.37
CA GLY A 73 -6.74 -9.13 -4.27
C GLY A 73 -7.71 -8.03 -4.67
N ALA A 74 -8.87 -8.39 -5.22
CA ALA A 74 -9.93 -7.45 -5.60
C ALA A 74 -10.54 -6.76 -4.37
N VAL A 75 -10.68 -7.47 -3.24
CA VAL A 75 -11.18 -6.90 -1.97
C VAL A 75 -10.25 -5.79 -1.47
N TYR A 76 -8.93 -6.03 -1.50
CA TYR A 76 -7.91 -5.07 -1.10
C TYR A 76 -7.95 -3.83 -1.99
N GLY A 77 -7.97 -4.05 -3.31
CA GLY A 77 -8.07 -2.99 -4.29
C GLY A 77 -9.31 -2.12 -4.09
N PHE A 78 -10.47 -2.76 -3.92
CA PHE A 78 -11.75 -2.10 -3.77
C PHE A 78 -11.81 -1.30 -2.46
N ALA A 79 -11.34 -1.87 -1.35
CA ALA A 79 -11.27 -1.17 -0.07
C ALA A 79 -10.40 0.09 -0.15
N ARG A 80 -9.21 -0.01 -0.75
CA ARG A 80 -8.30 1.13 -0.94
C ARG A 80 -8.94 2.23 -1.78
N ASP A 81 -9.54 1.85 -2.90
CA ASP A 81 -10.17 2.74 -3.86
C ASP A 81 -11.37 3.48 -3.21
N LEU A 82 -12.15 2.76 -2.41
CA LEU A 82 -13.26 3.32 -1.65
C LEU A 82 -12.83 4.31 -0.56
N LEU A 83 -11.79 3.99 0.21
CA LEU A 83 -11.23 4.92 1.19
C LEU A 83 -10.68 6.19 0.52
N ALA A 84 -9.98 6.05 -0.60
CA ALA A 84 -9.47 7.18 -1.37
C ALA A 84 -10.60 8.08 -1.88
N LEU A 85 -11.71 7.50 -2.34
CA LEU A 85 -12.90 8.23 -2.76
C LEU A 85 -13.50 9.03 -1.59
N LEU A 86 -13.71 8.37 -0.44
CA LEU A 86 -14.25 8.99 0.76
C LEU A 86 -13.37 10.14 1.27
N GLU A 87 -12.06 9.96 1.28
CA GLU A 87 -11.10 10.96 1.77
C GLU A 87 -10.97 12.16 0.84
N LYS A 88 -10.76 11.92 -0.46
CA LYS A 88 -10.43 12.98 -1.43
C LYS A 88 -11.67 13.70 -1.95
N LYS A 89 -12.75 12.96 -2.19
CA LYS A 89 -13.94 13.50 -2.84
C LYS A 89 -15.05 13.84 -1.86
N GLN A 90 -15.02 13.29 -0.64
CA GLN A 90 -15.98 13.60 0.43
C GLN A 90 -17.43 13.63 -0.11
N PRO A 91 -17.92 12.50 -0.66
CA PRO A 91 -19.29 12.40 -1.14
C PRO A 91 -20.28 12.63 0.00
N ASP A 92 -21.42 13.26 -0.28
CA ASP A 92 -22.54 13.32 0.66
C ASP A 92 -23.34 12.01 0.63
N TYR A 93 -23.49 11.44 -0.56
CA TYR A 93 -24.17 10.16 -0.79
C TYR A 93 -23.30 9.24 -1.65
N LEU A 94 -23.27 7.96 -1.31
CA LEU A 94 -22.52 6.95 -2.03
C LEU A 94 -23.37 5.68 -2.22
N PHE A 95 -23.43 5.21 -3.45
CA PHE A 95 -24.12 3.98 -3.85
C PHE A 95 -23.15 3.04 -4.56
N CYS A 96 -23.42 1.74 -4.52
CA CYS A 96 -22.76 0.77 -5.38
C CYS A 96 -23.80 -0.07 -6.11
N ALA A 97 -23.77 -0.11 -7.44
CA ALA A 97 -24.69 -0.87 -8.26
C ALA A 97 -24.07 -2.20 -8.71
N PHE A 98 -24.88 -3.26 -8.72
CA PHE A 98 -24.48 -4.59 -9.17
C PHE A 98 -25.51 -5.18 -10.13
N ASP A 99 -25.01 -5.89 -11.13
CA ASP A 99 -25.81 -6.67 -12.07
C ASP A 99 -26.45 -7.90 -11.41
N VAL A 100 -27.61 -8.33 -11.92
CA VAL A 100 -28.27 -9.56 -11.49
C VAL A 100 -28.76 -10.35 -12.70
N GLY A 101 -28.13 -11.51 -12.93
CA GLY A 101 -28.64 -12.53 -13.84
C GLY A 101 -28.89 -12.05 -15.27
N LYS A 102 -29.91 -12.62 -15.91
CA LYS A 102 -30.33 -12.24 -17.27
C LYS A 102 -31.17 -10.96 -17.24
N THR A 103 -31.01 -10.16 -18.29
CA THR A 103 -31.69 -8.87 -18.46
C THR A 103 -32.57 -8.86 -19.70
N PHE A 104 -33.45 -7.86 -19.82
CA PHE A 104 -34.32 -7.69 -20.99
C PHE A 104 -33.54 -7.61 -22.33
N ARG A 105 -32.27 -7.22 -22.30
CA ARG A 105 -31.37 -7.18 -23.47
C ARG A 105 -31.10 -8.58 -24.03
N HIS A 106 -31.08 -9.61 -23.19
CA HIS A 106 -30.90 -11.00 -23.62
C HIS A 106 -32.15 -11.53 -24.34
N ASP A 107 -33.34 -11.07 -23.94
CA ASP A 107 -34.60 -11.39 -24.63
C ASP A 107 -34.69 -10.65 -25.98
N LEU A 108 -34.18 -9.41 -26.04
CA LEU A 108 -34.15 -8.59 -27.26
C LEU A 108 -33.14 -9.15 -28.28
N TYR A 109 -31.96 -9.58 -27.83
CA TYR A 109 -30.90 -10.12 -28.69
C TYR A 109 -30.12 -11.24 -27.99
N PRO A 110 -30.40 -12.52 -28.33
CA PRO A 110 -29.80 -13.68 -27.65
C PRO A 110 -28.27 -13.76 -27.70
N ALA A 111 -27.62 -13.10 -28.66
CA ALA A 111 -26.16 -13.09 -28.79
C ALA A 111 -25.48 -11.97 -27.98
N TYR A 112 -26.23 -11.10 -27.30
CA TYR A 112 -25.71 -10.04 -26.44
C TYR A 112 -24.90 -10.63 -25.28
N LYS A 113 -23.67 -10.12 -25.07
CA LYS A 113 -22.70 -10.61 -24.06
C LYS A 113 -22.41 -12.13 -24.09
N ALA A 114 -22.81 -12.84 -25.15
CA ALA A 114 -22.68 -14.30 -25.26
C ALA A 114 -21.23 -14.82 -25.29
N ASN A 115 -20.27 -13.95 -25.62
CA ASN A 115 -18.85 -14.27 -25.65
C ASN A 115 -18.12 -13.90 -24.34
N ARG A 116 -18.83 -13.43 -23.30
CA ARG A 116 -18.18 -13.13 -22.02
C ARG A 116 -17.78 -14.44 -21.33
N PRO A 117 -16.52 -14.55 -20.84
CA PRO A 117 -16.09 -15.72 -20.10
C PRO A 117 -16.90 -15.86 -18.81
N GLU A 118 -17.08 -17.10 -18.35
CA GLU A 118 -17.68 -17.36 -17.04
C GLU A 118 -16.85 -16.71 -15.93
N MET A 119 -17.53 -16.30 -14.86
CA MET A 119 -16.88 -15.66 -13.71
C MET A 119 -15.97 -16.67 -13.00
N PRO A 120 -14.69 -16.36 -12.77
CA PRO A 120 -13.81 -17.22 -11.98
C PRO A 120 -14.34 -17.44 -10.56
N GLU A 121 -14.23 -18.66 -10.02
CA GLU A 121 -14.70 -18.99 -8.67
C GLU A 121 -14.05 -18.09 -7.59
N ASP A 122 -12.75 -17.82 -7.72
CA ASP A 122 -12.01 -16.91 -6.82
C ASP A 122 -12.55 -15.48 -6.83
N LEU A 123 -13.12 -15.03 -7.96
CA LEU A 123 -13.73 -13.71 -8.07
C LEU A 123 -15.09 -13.66 -7.37
N ALA A 124 -15.87 -14.74 -7.46
CA ALA A 124 -17.17 -14.83 -6.79
C ALA A 124 -17.05 -14.69 -5.26
N LEU A 125 -16.06 -15.38 -4.66
CA LEU A 125 -15.76 -15.26 -3.23
C LEU A 125 -15.40 -13.82 -2.81
N GLN A 126 -14.68 -13.10 -3.68
CA GLN A 126 -14.27 -11.73 -3.42
C GLN A 126 -15.43 -10.73 -3.56
N ILE A 127 -16.36 -10.95 -4.48
CA ILE A 127 -17.59 -10.14 -4.60
C ILE A 127 -18.41 -10.24 -3.31
N GLU A 128 -18.54 -11.44 -2.73
CA GLU A 128 -19.22 -11.63 -1.45
C GLU A 128 -18.52 -10.88 -0.30
N ALA A 129 -17.18 -10.95 -0.24
CA ALA A 129 -16.39 -10.20 0.73
C ALA A 129 -16.56 -8.69 0.58
N ILE A 130 -16.61 -8.17 -0.64
CA ILE A 130 -16.87 -6.75 -0.93
C ILE A 130 -18.29 -6.36 -0.49
N GLY A 131 -19.28 -7.22 -0.70
CA GLY A 131 -20.63 -7.02 -0.18
C GLY A 131 -20.66 -6.85 1.35
N ARG A 132 -19.90 -7.68 2.08
CA ARG A 132 -19.76 -7.55 3.55
C ARG A 132 -19.09 -6.23 3.96
N LEU A 133 -18.11 -5.76 3.19
CA LEU A 133 -17.45 -4.48 3.43
C LEU A 133 -18.40 -3.30 3.17
N LEU A 134 -19.16 -3.31 2.07
CA LEU A 134 -20.13 -2.27 1.74
C LEU A 134 -21.22 -2.16 2.83
N ASP A 135 -21.75 -3.29 3.30
CA ASP A 135 -22.71 -3.34 4.40
C ASP A 135 -22.12 -2.74 5.69
N ALA A 136 -20.88 -3.11 6.05
CA ALA A 136 -20.20 -2.56 7.23
C ALA A 136 -19.90 -1.05 7.11
N LEU A 137 -19.67 -0.55 5.90
CA LEU A 137 -19.52 0.89 5.62
C LEU A 137 -20.86 1.63 5.54
N GLY A 138 -21.98 0.91 5.57
CA GLY A 138 -23.31 1.49 5.38
C GLY A 138 -23.53 2.02 3.96
N ILE A 139 -22.88 1.43 2.95
CA ILE A 139 -23.05 1.81 1.54
C ILE A 139 -24.02 0.82 0.89
N PRO A 140 -25.17 1.27 0.36
CA PRO A 140 -26.13 0.37 -0.25
C PRO A 140 -25.61 -0.25 -1.55
N ALA A 141 -25.62 -1.59 -1.59
CA ALA A 141 -25.46 -2.39 -2.79
C ALA A 141 -26.82 -2.53 -3.51
N VAL A 142 -27.07 -1.68 -4.49
CA VAL A 142 -28.34 -1.63 -5.24
C VAL A 142 -28.30 -2.62 -6.39
N ARG A 143 -29.36 -3.41 -6.51
CA ARG A 143 -29.50 -4.46 -7.51
C ARG A 143 -30.97 -4.59 -7.90
N CYS A 144 -31.25 -4.88 -9.17
CA CYS A 144 -32.62 -5.06 -9.67
C CYS A 144 -32.65 -6.20 -10.68
N GLU A 145 -33.54 -7.17 -10.48
CA GLU A 145 -33.74 -8.25 -11.44
C GLU A 145 -34.14 -7.70 -12.80
N SER A 146 -33.65 -8.32 -13.87
CA SER A 146 -33.91 -7.94 -15.27
C SER A 146 -33.26 -6.64 -15.76
N PHE A 147 -32.54 -5.90 -14.91
CA PHE A 147 -31.84 -4.66 -15.25
C PHE A 147 -30.34 -4.76 -14.93
N GLU A 148 -29.52 -4.02 -15.68
CA GLU A 148 -28.06 -3.98 -15.46
C GLU A 148 -27.69 -2.88 -14.47
N ALA A 149 -26.47 -2.96 -13.92
CA ALA A 149 -25.93 -1.93 -13.04
C ALA A 149 -25.98 -0.55 -13.70
N ASP A 150 -25.73 -0.47 -15.02
CA ASP A 150 -25.77 0.77 -15.79
C ASP A 150 -27.16 1.42 -15.83
N ASP A 151 -28.24 0.64 -15.85
CA ASP A 151 -29.62 1.15 -15.77
C ASP A 151 -29.91 1.72 -14.36
N ILE A 152 -29.33 1.12 -13.32
CA ILE A 152 -29.41 1.63 -11.95
C ILE A 152 -28.63 2.94 -11.84
N LEU A 153 -27.43 3.02 -12.42
CA LEU A 153 -26.64 4.25 -12.54
C LEU A 153 -27.46 5.36 -13.21
N ALA A 154 -28.09 5.06 -14.35
CA ALA A 154 -28.96 5.99 -15.07
C ALA A 154 -30.14 6.49 -14.21
N THR A 155 -30.76 5.59 -13.44
CA THR A 155 -31.88 5.93 -12.55
C THR A 155 -31.45 6.84 -11.40
N ILE A 156 -30.33 6.55 -10.75
CA ILE A 156 -29.81 7.37 -9.65
C ILE A 156 -29.31 8.73 -10.17
N ALA A 157 -28.67 8.76 -11.35
CA ALA A 157 -28.24 10.00 -12.00
C ALA A 157 -29.42 10.94 -12.26
N ARG A 158 -30.49 10.43 -12.90
CA ARG A 158 -31.73 11.19 -13.15
C ARG A 158 -32.32 11.72 -11.85
N GLN A 159 -32.51 10.87 -10.84
CA GLN A 159 -33.08 11.29 -9.56
C GLN A 159 -32.21 12.35 -8.87
N THR A 160 -30.88 12.21 -8.94
CA THR A 160 -29.94 13.20 -8.37
C THR A 160 -30.13 14.57 -9.02
N GLU A 161 -30.21 14.60 -10.34
CA GLU A 161 -30.40 15.83 -11.12
C GLU A 161 -31.76 16.47 -10.85
N GLU A 162 -32.85 15.69 -10.84
CA GLU A 162 -34.20 16.15 -10.52
C GLU A 162 -34.29 16.78 -9.12
N LEU A 163 -33.50 16.28 -8.18
CA LEU A 163 -33.40 16.81 -6.81
C LEU A 163 -32.40 17.97 -6.67
N GLY A 164 -31.68 18.34 -7.74
CA GLY A 164 -30.76 19.48 -7.79
C GLY A 164 -29.32 19.20 -7.33
N GLY A 165 -28.93 17.94 -7.19
CA GLY A 165 -27.57 17.53 -6.81
C GLY A 165 -26.59 17.46 -7.99
N GLU A 166 -25.33 17.18 -7.68
CA GLU A 166 -24.32 16.79 -8.66
C GLU A 166 -24.04 15.29 -8.55
N CYS A 167 -24.09 14.56 -9.66
CA CYS A 167 -23.86 13.12 -9.72
C CYS A 167 -22.54 12.79 -10.40
N PHE A 168 -21.76 11.90 -9.78
CA PHE A 168 -20.51 11.36 -10.31
C PHE A 168 -20.64 9.84 -10.44
N LEU A 169 -20.69 9.36 -11.67
CA LEU A 169 -20.76 7.93 -11.97
C LEU A 169 -19.34 7.37 -12.06
N VAL A 170 -18.98 6.50 -11.12
CA VAL A 170 -17.66 5.87 -11.04
C VAL A 170 -17.69 4.59 -11.87
N THR A 171 -17.52 4.75 -13.17
CA THR A 171 -17.49 3.65 -14.15
C THR A 171 -16.50 3.93 -15.28
N GLY A 172 -16.00 2.86 -15.89
CA GLY A 172 -15.26 2.91 -17.15
C GLY A 172 -16.13 2.62 -18.37
N ASP A 173 -17.42 2.30 -18.18
CA ASP A 173 -18.30 1.94 -19.27
C ASP A 173 -18.59 3.15 -20.17
N LYS A 174 -18.47 2.91 -21.47
CA LYS A 174 -18.71 3.92 -22.50
C LYS A 174 -20.20 4.18 -22.71
N ASP A 175 -21.07 3.24 -22.37
CA ASP A 175 -22.52 3.38 -22.50
C ASP A 175 -23.03 4.46 -21.56
N CYS A 176 -22.46 4.56 -20.36
CA CYS A 176 -22.75 5.61 -19.38
C CYS A 176 -22.40 7.04 -19.87
N ARG A 177 -21.67 7.21 -20.98
CA ARG A 177 -21.41 8.54 -21.59
C ARG A 177 -22.71 9.21 -22.06
N GLN A 178 -23.77 8.44 -22.32
CA GLN A 178 -25.10 8.95 -22.67
C GLN A 178 -25.78 9.69 -21.50
N LEU A 179 -25.30 9.49 -20.27
CA LEU A 179 -25.88 10.06 -19.05
C LEU A 179 -25.29 11.43 -18.69
N ILE A 180 -24.29 11.92 -19.44
CA ILE A 180 -23.57 13.15 -19.10
C ILE A 180 -24.49 14.36 -19.30
N THR A 181 -24.62 15.18 -18.26
CA THR A 181 -25.33 16.47 -18.26
C THR A 181 -24.45 17.54 -17.60
N ASP A 182 -25.00 18.73 -17.35
CA ASP A 182 -24.29 19.75 -16.56
C ASP A 182 -24.09 19.31 -15.10
N ARG A 183 -24.96 18.43 -14.59
CA ARG A 183 -24.96 17.92 -13.22
C ARG A 183 -24.49 16.48 -13.08
N VAL A 184 -24.49 15.70 -14.17
CA VAL A 184 -24.05 14.31 -14.18
C VAL A 184 -22.73 14.17 -14.95
N LYS A 185 -21.71 13.63 -14.30
CA LYS A 185 -20.36 13.44 -14.87
C LYS A 185 -19.89 12.02 -14.65
N LEU A 186 -19.05 11.51 -15.54
CA LEU A 186 -18.31 10.28 -15.30
C LEU A 186 -17.04 10.58 -14.49
N TYR A 187 -16.63 9.68 -13.62
CA TYR A 187 -15.43 9.84 -12.81
C TYR A 187 -14.56 8.58 -12.84
N ASN A 188 -13.32 8.74 -13.30
CA ASN A 188 -12.33 7.68 -13.27
C ASN A 188 -11.50 7.76 -11.98
N LEU A 189 -11.76 6.83 -11.07
CA LEU A 189 -11.13 6.79 -9.75
C LEU A 189 -9.60 6.61 -9.81
N ARG A 190 -9.08 5.84 -10.77
CA ARG A 190 -7.64 5.54 -10.87
C ARG A 190 -6.83 6.70 -11.44
N LYS A 191 -7.39 7.40 -12.44
CA LYS A 191 -6.77 8.58 -13.05
C LYS A 191 -7.07 9.86 -12.26
N ASP A 192 -7.94 9.78 -11.26
CA ASP A 192 -8.51 10.92 -10.55
C ASP A 192 -9.04 11.99 -11.51
N GLN A 193 -9.77 11.55 -12.54
CA GLN A 193 -10.18 12.39 -13.67
C GLN A 193 -11.70 12.40 -13.82
N VAL A 194 -12.26 13.60 -13.97
CA VAL A 194 -13.66 13.81 -14.34
C VAL A 194 -13.76 13.81 -15.86
N PHE A 195 -14.78 13.13 -16.39
CA PHE A 195 -15.09 13.07 -17.81
C PHE A 195 -16.50 13.63 -18.02
N ASP A 196 -16.55 14.81 -18.62
CA ASP A 196 -17.74 15.62 -18.82
C ASP A 196 -18.03 15.85 -20.32
N ARG A 197 -18.96 16.75 -20.63
CA ARG A 197 -19.36 17.07 -22.00
C ARG A 197 -18.18 17.54 -22.87
N GLU A 198 -17.26 18.32 -22.30
CA GLU A 198 -16.10 18.81 -23.05
C GLU A 198 -15.13 17.66 -23.35
N ALA A 199 -14.85 16.83 -22.35
CA ALA A 199 -14.01 15.64 -22.54
C ALA A 199 -14.59 14.68 -23.59
N LEU A 200 -15.92 14.47 -23.59
CA LEU A 200 -16.61 13.67 -24.61
C LEU A 200 -16.46 14.28 -26.01
N GLN A 201 -16.65 15.60 -26.13
CA GLN A 201 -16.51 16.30 -27.40
C GLN A 201 -15.07 16.27 -27.93
N GLN A 202 -14.06 16.33 -27.05
CA GLN A 202 -12.66 16.21 -27.44
C GLN A 202 -12.29 14.79 -27.88
N GLU A 203 -12.74 13.77 -27.15
CA GLU A 203 -12.38 12.37 -27.40
C GLU A 203 -13.17 11.76 -28.56
N TRP A 204 -14.49 11.92 -28.58
CA TRP A 204 -15.38 11.28 -29.56
C TRP A 204 -15.92 12.24 -30.61
N GLY A 205 -15.86 13.56 -30.37
CA GLY A 205 -16.33 14.56 -31.33
C GLY A 205 -17.86 14.64 -31.45
N ILE A 206 -18.58 14.11 -30.48
CA ILE A 206 -20.05 14.07 -30.40
C ILE A 206 -20.54 14.62 -29.05
N THR A 207 -21.82 14.93 -28.95
CA THR A 207 -22.46 15.32 -27.69
C THR A 207 -23.08 14.12 -26.95
N PRO A 208 -23.38 14.22 -25.63
CA PRO A 208 -24.02 13.16 -24.87
C PRO A 208 -25.33 12.64 -25.51
N GLU A 209 -26.11 13.55 -26.10
CA GLU A 209 -27.38 13.23 -26.77
C GLU A 209 -27.18 12.34 -28.02
N GLN A 210 -25.97 12.31 -28.57
CA GLN A 210 -25.61 11.55 -29.77
C GLN A 210 -24.93 10.21 -29.45
N VAL A 211 -24.62 9.92 -28.18
CA VAL A 211 -23.85 8.72 -27.78
C VAL A 211 -24.55 7.43 -28.22
N ILE A 212 -25.86 7.33 -27.96
CA ILE A 212 -26.66 6.14 -28.29
C ILE A 212 -26.64 5.89 -29.80
N ASP A 213 -26.88 6.94 -30.60
CA ASP A 213 -26.90 6.85 -32.06
C ASP A 213 -25.49 6.53 -32.62
N PHE A 214 -24.45 7.08 -32.02
CA PHE A 214 -23.06 6.80 -32.39
C PHE A 214 -22.71 5.34 -32.16
N GLN A 215 -23.04 4.79 -30.99
CA GLN A 215 -22.79 3.40 -30.65
C GLN A 215 -23.60 2.44 -31.51
N ALA A 216 -24.85 2.77 -31.83
CA ALA A 216 -25.68 2.00 -32.75
C ALA A 216 -25.08 1.92 -34.17
N LEU A 217 -24.44 2.99 -34.64
CA LEU A 217 -23.79 3.03 -35.95
C LEU A 217 -22.47 2.26 -35.97
N VAL A 218 -21.65 2.38 -34.91
CA VAL A 218 -20.30 1.78 -34.83
C VAL A 218 -20.36 0.31 -34.42
N GLY A 219 -21.28 -0.05 -33.53
CA GLY A 219 -21.33 -1.34 -32.84
C GLY A 219 -20.33 -1.46 -31.69
N ASP A 220 -20.43 -2.57 -30.97
CA ASP A 220 -19.51 -2.95 -29.90
C ASP A 220 -19.19 -4.44 -29.94
N SER A 221 -17.92 -4.77 -30.22
CA SER A 221 -17.47 -6.16 -30.23
C SER A 221 -17.41 -6.78 -28.82
N THR A 222 -17.21 -5.97 -27.77
CA THR A 222 -17.10 -6.48 -26.39
C THR A 222 -18.42 -7.06 -25.91
N ASP A 223 -19.52 -6.35 -26.18
CA ASP A 223 -20.87 -6.76 -25.80
C ASP A 223 -21.65 -7.43 -26.93
N ASN A 224 -20.99 -7.66 -28.06
CA ASN A 224 -21.55 -8.25 -29.27
C ASN A 224 -22.74 -7.45 -29.83
N VAL A 225 -22.71 -6.12 -29.69
CA VAL A 225 -23.68 -5.20 -30.28
C VAL A 225 -23.30 -4.96 -31.75
N PRO A 226 -24.18 -5.28 -32.71
CA PRO A 226 -23.85 -5.11 -34.12
C PRO A 226 -23.84 -3.65 -34.54
N GLY A 227 -22.91 -3.27 -35.42
CA GLY A 227 -22.85 -1.96 -36.05
C GLY A 227 -23.08 -2.01 -37.57
N VAL A 228 -23.07 -0.86 -38.22
CA VAL A 228 -23.19 -0.79 -39.68
C VAL A 228 -21.86 -1.16 -40.33
N ARG A 229 -21.88 -2.16 -41.21
CA ARG A 229 -20.68 -2.60 -41.92
C ARG A 229 -20.05 -1.44 -42.72
N GLY A 230 -18.80 -1.10 -42.38
CA GLY A 230 -18.06 -0.03 -43.05
C GLY A 230 -18.28 1.36 -42.46
N VAL A 231 -19.03 1.49 -41.36
CA VAL A 231 -19.18 2.74 -40.60
C VAL A 231 -18.39 2.62 -39.30
N GLY A 232 -17.14 3.09 -39.34
CA GLY A 232 -16.31 3.22 -38.13
C GLY A 232 -16.56 4.54 -37.38
N PRO A 233 -15.87 4.76 -36.25
CA PRO A 233 -16.02 5.95 -35.39
C PRO A 233 -15.99 7.29 -36.13
N LYS A 234 -15.03 7.46 -37.07
CA LYS A 234 -14.92 8.68 -37.87
C LYS A 234 -16.17 8.92 -38.73
N ALA A 235 -16.64 7.88 -39.42
CA ALA A 235 -17.79 7.99 -40.30
C ALA A 235 -19.09 8.23 -39.52
N ALA A 236 -19.26 7.56 -38.38
CA ALA A 236 -20.42 7.77 -37.50
C ALA A 236 -20.47 9.22 -36.97
N ARG A 237 -19.35 9.75 -36.50
CA ARG A 237 -19.25 11.16 -36.08
C ARG A 237 -19.60 12.13 -37.21
N ASP A 238 -19.03 11.93 -38.40
CA ASP A 238 -19.26 12.83 -39.53
C ASP A 238 -20.74 12.82 -39.95
N LEU A 239 -21.39 11.65 -39.91
CA LEU A 239 -22.84 11.51 -40.14
C LEU A 239 -23.67 12.23 -39.08
N LEU A 240 -23.38 12.04 -37.80
CA LEU A 240 -24.13 12.67 -36.71
C LEU A 240 -23.92 14.18 -36.67
N ARG A 241 -22.74 14.66 -37.05
CA ARG A 241 -22.48 16.10 -37.20
C ARG A 241 -23.31 16.72 -38.33
N GLN A 242 -23.49 16.01 -39.44
CA GLN A 242 -24.23 16.50 -40.60
C GLN A 242 -25.75 16.37 -40.43
N PHE A 243 -26.21 15.25 -39.88
CA PHE A 243 -27.62 14.88 -39.89
C PHE A 243 -28.30 14.95 -38.51
N GLY A 244 -27.54 15.16 -37.43
CA GLY A 244 -28.03 15.33 -36.07
C GLY A 244 -28.28 14.01 -35.36
N THR A 245 -29.27 13.26 -35.82
CA THR A 245 -29.77 12.01 -35.21
C THR A 245 -29.83 10.87 -36.20
N LEU A 246 -30.02 9.65 -35.70
CA LEU A 246 -30.25 8.47 -36.53
C LEU A 246 -31.44 8.66 -37.49
N GLU A 247 -32.57 9.18 -37.00
CA GLU A 247 -33.73 9.53 -37.82
C GLU A 247 -33.37 10.55 -38.90
N GLY A 248 -32.56 11.55 -38.56
CA GLY A 248 -32.08 12.57 -39.49
C GLY A 248 -31.23 12.01 -40.62
N ILE A 249 -30.43 10.97 -40.35
CA ILE A 249 -29.63 10.24 -41.35
C ILE A 249 -30.56 9.47 -42.29
N TYR A 250 -31.51 8.71 -41.73
CA TYR A 250 -32.40 7.86 -42.52
C TYR A 250 -33.46 8.64 -43.31
N ALA A 251 -33.88 9.82 -42.85
CA ALA A 251 -34.77 10.71 -43.58
C ALA A 251 -34.10 11.35 -44.80
N ARG A 252 -32.77 11.50 -44.78
CA ARG A 252 -31.95 12.13 -45.83
C ARG A 252 -30.86 11.19 -46.33
N LEU A 253 -31.18 9.91 -46.42
CA LEU A 253 -30.19 8.87 -46.73
C LEU A 253 -29.53 9.10 -48.10
N GLU A 254 -30.23 9.73 -49.03
CA GLU A 254 -29.72 10.06 -50.37
C GLU A 254 -28.57 11.08 -50.34
N GLU A 255 -28.54 11.97 -49.35
CA GLU A 255 -27.51 13.01 -49.15
C GLU A 255 -26.22 12.47 -48.50
N VAL A 256 -26.22 11.21 -48.05
CA VAL A 256 -25.04 10.59 -47.41
C VAL A 256 -23.94 10.32 -48.45
N ALA A 257 -22.74 10.84 -48.18
CA ALA A 257 -21.60 10.64 -49.07
C ALA A 257 -21.12 9.18 -49.11
N GLY A 258 -20.96 8.65 -50.33
CA GLY A 258 -20.45 7.31 -50.62
C GLY A 258 -21.54 6.26 -50.86
N GLU A 259 -21.60 5.72 -52.07
CA GLU A 259 -22.62 4.75 -52.50
C GLU A 259 -22.65 3.48 -51.65
N LYS A 260 -21.49 2.86 -51.41
CA LYS A 260 -21.38 1.67 -50.54
C LYS A 260 -21.86 1.93 -49.10
N ARG A 261 -21.64 3.15 -48.58
CA ARG A 261 -22.07 3.51 -47.22
C ARG A 261 -23.59 3.69 -47.15
N ARG A 262 -24.19 4.35 -48.15
CA ARG A 262 -25.66 4.46 -48.29
C ARG A 262 -26.30 3.08 -48.35
N GLN A 263 -25.74 2.17 -49.13
CA GLN A 263 -26.21 0.80 -49.23
C GLN A 263 -26.11 0.06 -47.89
N SER A 264 -24.95 0.09 -47.22
CA SER A 264 -24.79 -0.53 -45.90
C SER A 264 -25.77 0.03 -44.86
N LEU A 265 -26.02 1.34 -44.86
CA LEU A 265 -26.98 1.97 -43.95
C LEU A 265 -28.42 1.54 -44.25
N ALA A 266 -28.79 1.47 -45.53
CA ALA A 266 -30.11 1.03 -45.98
C ALA A 266 -30.38 -0.43 -45.59
N GLU A 267 -29.45 -1.33 -45.92
CA GLU A 267 -29.53 -2.77 -45.62
C GLU A 267 -29.48 -3.03 -44.10
N GLY A 268 -28.71 -2.23 -43.37
CA GLY A 268 -28.54 -2.36 -41.92
C GLY A 268 -29.59 -1.65 -41.06
N ARG A 269 -30.61 -1.00 -41.65
CA ARG A 269 -31.52 -0.10 -40.93
C ARG A 269 -32.13 -0.74 -39.68
N GLU A 270 -32.82 -1.87 -39.83
CA GLU A 270 -33.46 -2.55 -38.69
C GLU A 270 -32.47 -2.95 -37.60
N LEU A 271 -31.27 -3.39 -38.01
CA LEU A 271 -30.21 -3.80 -37.10
C LEU A 271 -29.69 -2.61 -36.28
N VAL A 272 -29.53 -1.44 -36.88
CA VAL A 272 -29.07 -0.22 -36.19
C VAL A 272 -30.09 0.26 -35.17
N PHE A 273 -31.37 0.28 -35.52
CA PHE A 273 -32.42 0.63 -34.56
C PHE A 273 -32.48 -0.36 -33.39
N LYS A 274 -32.29 -1.66 -33.67
CA LYS A 274 -32.17 -2.68 -32.63
C LYS A 274 -30.92 -2.49 -31.76
N SER A 275 -29.77 -2.17 -32.34
CA SER A 275 -28.55 -1.84 -31.59
C SER A 275 -28.71 -0.60 -30.73
N ARG A 276 -29.47 0.39 -31.21
CA ARG A 276 -29.83 1.58 -30.43
C ARG A 276 -30.63 1.21 -29.18
N ASP A 277 -31.58 0.31 -29.31
CA ASP A 277 -32.38 -0.16 -28.17
C ASP A 277 -31.56 -1.02 -27.20
N LEU A 278 -30.52 -1.74 -27.69
CA LEU A 278 -29.60 -2.51 -26.85
C LEU A 278 -28.70 -1.61 -25.99
N VAL A 279 -28.12 -0.55 -26.56
CA VAL A 279 -27.18 0.34 -25.84
C VAL A 279 -27.86 1.45 -25.03
N ARG A 280 -29.18 1.64 -25.21
CA ARG A 280 -29.94 2.63 -24.44
C ARG A 280 -30.11 2.16 -23.01
N LEU A 281 -29.70 3.01 -22.06
CA LEU A 281 -29.90 2.79 -20.64
C LEU A 281 -31.29 3.24 -20.21
N ASN A 282 -31.91 2.50 -19.28
CA ASN A 282 -33.23 2.81 -18.74
C ASN A 282 -33.11 3.63 -17.43
N PRO A 283 -33.48 4.92 -17.40
CA PRO A 283 -33.39 5.74 -16.20
C PRO A 283 -34.61 5.60 -15.25
N HIS A 284 -35.49 4.64 -15.51
CA HIS A 284 -36.71 4.37 -14.75
C HIS A 284 -36.77 2.90 -14.28
N VAL A 285 -35.66 2.40 -13.71
CA VAL A 285 -35.65 1.06 -13.10
C VAL A 285 -36.65 1.03 -11.94
N PRO A 286 -37.56 0.04 -11.87
CA PRO A 286 -38.61 -0.05 -10.86
C PRO A 286 -38.09 -0.59 -9.52
N CYS A 287 -36.86 -0.24 -9.12
CA CYS A 287 -36.29 -0.57 -7.82
C CYS A 287 -36.24 0.68 -6.92
N PRO A 288 -36.60 0.56 -5.63
CA PRO A 288 -36.50 1.69 -4.72
C PRO A 288 -35.02 2.02 -4.45
N VAL A 289 -34.67 3.31 -4.56
CA VAL A 289 -33.32 3.82 -4.29
C VAL A 289 -33.18 4.15 -2.80
N PRO A 290 -32.29 3.50 -2.04
CA PRO A 290 -32.19 3.65 -0.58
C PRO A 290 -31.37 4.88 -0.17
N TRP A 291 -31.92 6.07 -0.41
CA TRP A 291 -31.26 7.35 -0.15
C TRP A 291 -30.86 7.57 1.32
N ASP A 292 -31.66 7.07 2.26
CA ASP A 292 -31.38 7.16 3.69
C ASP A 292 -30.14 6.36 4.10
N GLN A 293 -29.90 5.24 3.43
CA GLN A 293 -28.74 4.39 3.69
C GLN A 293 -27.49 4.92 2.98
N ALA A 294 -27.64 5.57 1.82
CA ALA A 294 -26.53 6.07 1.03
C ALA A 294 -25.80 7.27 1.64
N ALA A 295 -26.35 7.93 2.66
CA ALA A 295 -25.70 9.06 3.31
C ALA A 295 -24.37 8.64 3.97
N VAL A 296 -23.27 9.25 3.54
CA VAL A 296 -21.92 8.90 4.00
C VAL A 296 -21.75 9.25 5.48
N GLY A 297 -21.01 8.41 6.20
CA GLY A 297 -20.81 8.54 7.64
C GLY A 297 -21.68 7.58 8.46
N ARG A 298 -22.28 6.55 7.85
CA ARG A 298 -23.03 5.49 8.55
C ARG A 298 -22.21 4.24 8.94
N PHE A 299 -20.88 4.33 8.97
CA PHE A 299 -19.97 3.21 9.24
C PHE A 299 -20.23 2.47 10.56
N ASP A 300 -20.15 1.14 10.51
CA ASP A 300 -19.85 0.28 11.66
C ASP A 300 -18.34 0.12 11.76
N VAL A 301 -17.69 1.02 12.50
CA VAL A 301 -16.23 1.11 12.57
C VAL A 301 -15.62 -0.20 13.03
N GLN A 302 -16.20 -0.83 14.06
CA GLN A 302 -15.68 -2.06 14.62
C GLN A 302 -15.77 -3.20 13.61
N ARG A 303 -16.92 -3.36 12.94
CA ARG A 303 -17.12 -4.41 11.94
C ARG A 303 -16.20 -4.24 10.74
N VAL A 304 -15.95 -3.01 10.28
CA VAL A 304 -14.99 -2.74 9.20
C VAL A 304 -13.56 -3.11 9.63
N LEU A 305 -13.15 -2.73 10.84
CA LEU A 305 -11.82 -3.07 11.37
C LEU A 305 -11.64 -4.58 11.56
N ASP A 306 -12.67 -5.29 11.99
CA ASP A 306 -12.63 -6.75 12.14
C ASP A 306 -12.55 -7.46 10.78
N LEU A 307 -13.28 -7.00 9.76
CA LEU A 307 -13.14 -7.49 8.38
C LEU A 307 -11.72 -7.24 7.83
N PHE A 308 -11.17 -6.04 8.04
CA PHE A 308 -9.80 -5.75 7.65
C PHE A 308 -8.77 -6.57 8.41
N ARG A 309 -9.00 -6.88 9.69
CA ARG A 309 -8.15 -7.79 10.45
C ARG A 309 -8.23 -9.21 9.89
N GLN A 310 -9.43 -9.69 9.58
CA GLN A 310 -9.67 -11.00 8.97
C GLN A 310 -8.90 -11.14 7.66
N TRP A 311 -8.96 -10.15 6.78
CA TRP A 311 -8.29 -10.17 5.47
C TRP A 311 -6.81 -9.75 5.50
N GLY A 312 -6.26 -9.42 6.68
CA GLY A 312 -4.85 -9.00 6.83
C GLY A 312 -4.55 -7.55 6.42
N PHE A 313 -5.57 -6.71 6.19
CA PHE A 313 -5.46 -5.34 5.69
C PHE A 313 -5.11 -4.31 6.78
N ARG A 314 -4.06 -4.56 7.56
CA ARG A 314 -3.71 -3.70 8.73
C ARG A 314 -3.41 -2.24 8.36
N GLY A 315 -2.81 -2.00 7.18
CA GLY A 315 -2.54 -0.65 6.67
C GLY A 315 -3.82 0.13 6.33
N ILE A 316 -4.72 -0.50 5.58
CA ILE A 316 -6.04 0.06 5.21
C ILE A 316 -6.90 0.27 6.46
N GLY A 317 -6.84 -0.63 7.43
CA GLY A 317 -7.55 -0.47 8.71
C GLY A 317 -7.17 0.81 9.47
N ARG A 318 -5.88 1.13 9.57
CA ARG A 318 -5.42 2.39 10.18
C ARG A 318 -5.88 3.62 9.40
N GLN A 319 -5.82 3.57 8.06
CA GLN A 319 -6.32 4.65 7.21
C GLN A 319 -7.81 4.88 7.41
N PHE A 320 -8.59 3.79 7.48
CA PHE A 320 -10.02 3.87 7.75
C PHE A 320 -10.32 4.42 9.14
N GLU A 321 -9.58 4.03 10.18
CA GLU A 321 -9.77 4.55 11.54
C GLU A 321 -9.54 6.08 11.62
N ALA A 322 -8.48 6.57 10.97
CA ALA A 322 -8.21 7.99 10.84
C ALA A 322 -9.28 8.73 10.02
N LEU A 323 -9.81 8.10 8.97
CA LEU A 323 -10.90 8.64 8.16
C LEU A 323 -12.23 8.68 8.94
N ALA A 324 -12.56 7.59 9.64
CA ALA A 324 -13.80 7.43 10.39
C ALA A 324 -13.89 8.44 11.53
N SER A 325 -12.79 8.70 12.24
CA SER A 325 -12.72 9.72 13.29
C SER A 325 -12.93 11.15 12.77
N ARG A 326 -12.52 11.45 11.52
CA ARG A 326 -12.77 12.74 10.86
C ARG A 326 -14.22 12.91 10.39
N ILE A 327 -14.81 11.84 9.85
CA ILE A 327 -16.18 11.86 9.31
C ILE A 327 -17.22 11.76 10.45
N ARG A 328 -16.89 11.13 11.58
CA ARG A 328 -17.71 11.07 12.80
C ARG A 328 -16.96 11.60 14.03
N PRO A 329 -16.97 12.92 14.28
CA PRO A 329 -16.57 13.43 15.59
C PRO A 329 -17.65 13.04 16.61
N GLY A 330 -17.44 11.97 17.40
CA GLY A 330 -18.38 11.65 18.50
C GLY A 330 -18.45 10.22 19.03
N GLN A 331 -17.75 9.23 18.46
CA GLN A 331 -17.56 7.94 19.15
C GLN A 331 -16.24 8.01 19.92
N PRO A 332 -16.23 7.81 21.25
CA PRO A 332 -14.99 7.83 22.01
C PRO A 332 -14.16 6.62 21.60
N ALA A 333 -13.00 6.86 21.01
CA ALA A 333 -11.92 5.88 20.97
C ALA A 333 -11.67 5.37 22.41
N PRO A 334 -11.27 4.10 22.60
CA PRO A 334 -10.74 3.69 23.89
C PRO A 334 -9.67 4.70 24.29
N ALA A 335 -9.82 5.30 25.48
CA ALA A 335 -9.06 6.46 25.91
C ALA A 335 -7.58 6.27 25.54
N ALA A 336 -7.07 7.16 24.67
CA ALA A 336 -5.66 7.23 24.39
C ALA A 336 -4.94 7.34 25.75
N PRO A 337 -3.97 6.46 26.02
CA PRO A 337 -3.19 6.61 27.24
C PRO A 337 -2.56 8.01 27.24
N PRO A 338 -2.43 8.65 28.42
CA PRO A 338 -2.04 10.06 28.48
C PRO A 338 -0.71 10.29 27.75
N GLU A 339 -0.68 11.31 26.89
CA GLU A 339 0.56 11.85 26.32
C GLU A 339 1.57 12.08 27.47
N PRO A 340 2.87 11.79 27.28
CA PRO A 340 3.89 12.06 28.29
C PRO A 340 3.84 13.56 28.66
N SER A 341 3.46 13.86 29.90
CA SER A 341 3.09 15.21 30.30
C SER A 341 4.25 16.04 30.87
N ALA A 342 5.42 15.44 31.15
CA ALA A 342 6.59 16.16 31.66
C ALA A 342 7.93 15.51 31.27
N PHE A 343 8.87 16.35 30.84
CA PHE A 343 10.28 16.01 30.63
C PHE A 343 11.15 16.88 31.53
N HIS A 344 12.08 16.27 32.25
CA HIS A 344 12.91 16.95 33.24
C HIS A 344 14.36 16.97 32.78
N ILE A 345 14.99 18.14 32.86
CA ILE A 345 16.43 18.28 32.59
C ILE A 345 17.16 18.25 33.93
N VAL A 346 18.17 17.40 34.04
CA VAL A 346 18.99 17.20 35.24
C VAL A 346 20.38 17.75 34.97
N ASP A 347 20.53 19.06 35.16
CA ASP A 347 21.75 19.82 34.82
C ASP A 347 22.54 20.32 36.05
N THR A 348 22.18 19.85 37.26
CA THR A 348 22.91 20.12 38.50
C THR A 348 23.32 18.85 39.26
N PRO A 349 24.45 18.87 40.00
CA PRO A 349 24.88 17.72 40.81
C PRO A 349 23.84 17.29 41.86
N GLU A 350 23.10 18.24 42.44
CA GLU A 350 22.07 17.96 43.45
C GLU A 350 20.88 17.22 42.82
N ALA A 351 20.45 17.65 41.64
CA ALA A 351 19.38 16.99 40.90
C ALA A 351 19.82 15.60 40.42
N LEU A 352 21.08 15.44 40.01
CA LEU A 352 21.65 14.13 39.67
C LEU A 352 21.64 13.18 40.88
N GLY A 353 22.05 13.66 42.05
CA GLY A 353 21.99 12.87 43.29
C GLY A 353 20.58 12.40 43.61
N ALA A 354 19.59 13.29 43.53
CA ALA A 354 18.18 12.95 43.75
C ALA A 354 17.65 11.93 42.73
N LEU A 355 18.04 12.08 41.46
CA LEU A 355 17.70 11.12 40.40
C LEU A 355 18.27 9.74 40.71
N VAL A 356 19.56 9.64 41.05
CA VAL A 356 20.23 8.37 41.36
C VAL A 356 19.57 7.65 42.52
N GLU A 357 19.26 8.35 43.62
CA GLU A 357 18.55 7.74 44.75
C GLU A 357 17.16 7.24 44.35
N THR A 358 16.45 7.99 43.51
CA THR A 358 15.14 7.56 42.99
C THR A 358 15.26 6.29 42.14
N LEU A 359 16.25 6.23 41.24
CA LEU A 359 16.48 5.08 40.36
C LEU A 359 16.87 3.81 41.13
N ARG A 360 17.66 3.93 42.21
CA ARG A 360 18.04 2.80 43.07
C ARG A 360 16.84 2.08 43.70
N GLY A 361 15.74 2.79 43.91
CA GLY A 361 14.49 2.23 44.46
C GLY A 361 13.57 1.57 43.42
N GLN A 362 13.89 1.64 42.12
CA GLN A 362 13.01 1.12 41.07
C GLN A 362 13.29 -0.36 40.77
N ALA A 363 12.23 -1.13 40.53
CA ALA A 363 12.34 -2.51 40.06
C ALA A 363 12.74 -2.60 38.58
N ALA A 364 12.31 -1.62 37.78
CA ALA A 364 12.62 -1.53 36.36
C ALA A 364 12.78 -0.08 35.94
N ILE A 365 13.73 0.17 35.05
CA ILE A 365 13.98 1.48 34.44
C ILE A 365 14.17 1.31 32.93
N CYS A 366 13.91 2.37 32.18
CA CYS A 366 14.43 2.54 30.83
C CYS A 366 15.66 3.42 30.86
N VAL A 367 16.64 3.08 30.02
CA VAL A 367 17.82 3.90 29.74
C VAL A 367 17.97 4.01 28.24
N ASP A 368 18.28 5.21 27.76
CA ASP A 368 18.55 5.52 26.37
C ASP A 368 19.69 6.53 26.29
N LEU A 369 20.62 6.32 25.35
CA LEU A 369 21.80 7.17 25.19
C LEU A 369 21.72 8.03 23.94
N GLU A 370 21.85 9.32 24.15
CA GLU A 370 22.08 10.26 23.06
C GLU A 370 23.57 10.37 22.79
N THR A 371 23.97 10.25 21.52
CA THR A 371 25.37 10.11 21.15
C THR A 371 25.76 10.96 19.94
N ARG A 372 27.07 11.21 19.82
CA ARG A 372 27.69 11.81 18.64
C ARG A 372 28.78 10.89 18.09
N SER A 373 29.01 10.93 16.77
CA SER A 373 30.09 10.17 16.15
C SER A 373 31.41 10.92 16.25
N ILE A 374 32.45 10.22 16.73
CA ILE A 374 33.85 10.67 16.67
C ILE A 374 34.61 10.06 15.50
N ASP A 375 33.94 9.28 14.63
CA ASP A 375 34.53 8.74 13.40
C ASP A 375 34.91 9.90 12.45
N PRO A 376 36.21 10.09 12.14
CA PRO A 376 36.68 11.14 11.24
C PRO A 376 36.13 11.00 9.81
N ALA A 377 35.81 9.77 9.39
CA ALA A 377 35.30 9.51 8.05
C ALA A 377 33.82 9.87 7.90
N ARG A 378 33.09 10.05 9.02
CA ARG A 378 31.63 10.30 9.08
C ARG A 378 30.88 9.49 8.02
N THR A 379 30.89 8.17 8.15
CA THR A 379 30.12 7.32 7.24
C THR A 379 28.64 7.73 7.29
N ALA A 380 28.08 8.08 6.12
CA ALA A 380 26.78 8.73 5.89
C ALA A 380 25.68 8.45 6.94
N GLY A 381 25.55 9.35 7.92
CA GLY A 381 24.36 9.45 8.79
C GLY A 381 24.15 8.36 9.84
N MET A 382 25.10 7.45 10.05
CA MET A 382 25.06 6.44 11.12
C MET A 382 26.17 6.69 12.15
N VAL A 383 25.82 6.59 13.43
CA VAL A 383 26.78 6.60 14.55
C VAL A 383 27.06 5.15 14.93
N TRP A 384 28.31 4.71 14.81
CA TRP A 384 28.72 3.39 15.23
C TRP A 384 29.04 3.40 16.73
N PRO A 385 28.52 2.44 17.53
CA PRO A 385 28.60 2.54 18.99
C PRO A 385 30.03 2.50 19.55
N ARG A 386 30.99 1.86 18.87
CA ARG A 386 32.41 1.88 19.27
C ARG A 386 33.10 3.23 19.05
N TRP A 387 32.58 4.05 18.14
CA TRP A 387 33.08 5.39 17.84
C TRP A 387 32.04 6.45 18.21
N ALA A 388 31.25 6.17 19.24
CA ALA A 388 30.24 7.07 19.77
C ALA A 388 30.72 7.71 21.08
N GLU A 389 30.46 9.00 21.22
CA GLU A 389 30.55 9.70 22.50
C GLU A 389 29.18 10.03 23.06
N ILE A 390 28.99 9.82 24.37
CA ILE A 390 27.74 10.14 25.06
C ILE A 390 27.59 11.66 25.13
N VAL A 391 26.45 12.14 24.66
CA VAL A 391 25.99 13.53 24.71
C VAL A 391 25.00 13.73 25.86
N GLY A 392 24.19 12.71 26.15
CA GLY A 392 23.32 12.69 27.32
C GLY A 392 22.70 11.32 27.55
N ILE A 393 22.04 11.20 28.70
CA ILE A 393 21.43 9.95 29.15
C ILE A 393 19.98 10.26 29.50
N ALA A 394 19.04 9.60 28.84
CA ALA A 394 17.63 9.64 29.19
C ALA A 394 17.24 8.42 30.02
N VAL A 395 16.44 8.64 31.06
CA VAL A 395 15.90 7.59 31.91
C VAL A 395 14.42 7.81 32.21
N ALA A 396 13.70 6.72 32.42
CA ALA A 396 12.32 6.72 32.88
C ALA A 396 12.06 5.45 33.71
N TRP A 397 11.00 5.43 34.52
CA TRP A 397 10.61 4.23 35.28
C TRP A 397 9.10 4.02 35.38
N ASN A 398 8.30 5.08 35.20
CA ASN A 398 6.84 5.03 35.33
C ASN A 398 6.09 5.03 33.98
N GLY A 399 6.81 5.19 32.86
CA GLY A 399 6.21 5.29 31.52
C GLY A 399 5.33 6.53 31.32
N GLN A 400 5.49 7.57 32.13
CA GLN A 400 4.74 8.84 32.05
C GLN A 400 5.67 10.03 31.91
N GLU A 401 6.77 10.01 32.65
CA GLU A 401 7.76 11.08 32.72
C GLU A 401 9.15 10.56 32.36
N GLY A 402 9.98 11.43 31.78
CA GLY A 402 11.37 11.14 31.48
C GLY A 402 12.32 12.21 32.02
N TRP A 403 13.53 11.78 32.35
CA TRP A 403 14.61 12.62 32.86
C TRP A 403 15.80 12.54 31.91
N TYR A 404 16.29 13.68 31.46
CA TYR A 404 17.45 13.79 30.59
C TYR A 404 18.62 14.42 31.36
N VAL A 405 19.76 13.74 31.37
CA VAL A 405 21.01 14.19 31.99
C VAL A 405 21.97 14.61 30.86
N PRO A 406 22.07 15.91 30.52
CA PRO A 406 22.98 16.38 29.49
C PRO A 406 24.43 16.38 29.98
N VAL A 407 25.35 15.82 29.17
CA VAL A 407 26.81 15.83 29.44
C VAL A 407 27.63 16.50 28.34
N ALA A 408 27.00 16.79 27.20
CA ALA A 408 27.53 17.65 26.15
C ALA A 408 26.38 18.44 25.50
N GLY A 409 26.70 19.58 24.91
CA GLY A 409 25.74 20.47 24.26
C GLY A 409 26.44 21.70 23.68
N PRO A 410 25.71 22.56 22.95
CA PRO A 410 26.29 23.73 22.32
C PRO A 410 26.79 24.73 23.37
N PRO A 411 27.77 25.59 23.02
CA PRO A 411 28.35 26.56 23.95
C PRO A 411 27.29 27.40 24.65
N GLY A 412 27.39 27.52 25.98
CA GLY A 412 26.48 28.29 26.83
C GLY A 412 25.30 27.51 27.40
N GLN A 413 25.08 26.26 26.99
CA GLN A 413 24.12 25.36 27.63
C GLN A 413 24.68 24.80 28.94
N ARG A 414 23.80 24.54 29.91
CA ARG A 414 24.17 23.85 31.14
C ARG A 414 24.24 22.35 30.89
N VAL A 415 25.38 21.75 31.25
CA VAL A 415 25.65 20.32 31.14
C VAL A 415 26.47 19.88 32.35
N LEU A 416 26.36 18.60 32.72
CA LEU A 416 27.15 18.00 33.78
C LEU A 416 28.45 17.38 33.24
N ASP A 417 29.43 17.17 34.11
CA ASP A 417 30.63 16.43 33.74
C ASP A 417 30.28 14.96 33.45
N ARG A 418 30.66 14.48 32.26
CA ARG A 418 30.37 13.12 31.80
C ARG A 418 30.89 12.04 32.75
N ALA A 419 32.11 12.18 33.26
CA ALA A 419 32.69 11.17 34.13
C ALA A 419 31.97 11.13 35.48
N GLN A 420 31.60 12.28 36.04
CA GLN A 420 30.80 12.37 37.26
C GLN A 420 29.42 11.72 37.08
N VAL A 421 28.71 12.02 36.00
CA VAL A 421 27.39 11.43 35.70
C VAL A 421 27.48 9.91 35.57
N LEU A 422 28.42 9.40 34.76
CA LEU A 422 28.59 7.97 34.54
C LEU A 422 29.00 7.23 35.84
N ASN A 423 29.89 7.81 36.64
CA ASN A 423 30.25 7.25 37.95
C ASN A 423 29.05 7.22 38.92
N ALA A 424 28.21 8.26 38.92
CA ALA A 424 27.03 8.32 39.79
C ALA A 424 25.97 7.28 39.40
N LEU A 425 25.75 7.08 38.09
CA LEU A 425 24.78 6.13 37.56
C LEU A 425 25.29 4.68 37.52
N ARG A 426 26.61 4.44 37.62
CA ARG A 426 27.22 3.10 37.53
C ARG A 426 26.50 2.06 38.42
N ALA A 427 26.27 2.39 39.69
CA ALA A 427 25.62 1.48 40.64
C ALA A 427 24.17 1.11 40.27
N VAL A 428 23.51 1.89 39.42
CA VAL A 428 22.17 1.60 38.88
C VAL A 428 22.29 0.79 37.59
N LEU A 429 23.16 1.23 36.67
CA LEU A 429 23.35 0.60 35.35
C LEU A 429 23.91 -0.82 35.44
N GLU A 430 24.85 -1.07 36.36
CA GLU A 430 25.50 -2.38 36.55
C GLU A 430 24.74 -3.30 37.52
N ASN A 431 23.61 -2.85 38.09
CA ASN A 431 22.85 -3.67 39.03
C ASN A 431 21.85 -4.59 38.31
N PRO A 432 22.04 -5.93 38.31
CA PRO A 432 21.15 -6.86 37.62
C PRO A 432 19.76 -6.97 38.27
N ALA A 433 19.59 -6.55 39.53
CA ALA A 433 18.29 -6.55 40.21
C ALA A 433 17.37 -5.43 39.71
N ILE A 434 17.91 -4.37 39.10
CA ILE A 434 17.14 -3.31 38.46
C ILE A 434 17.01 -3.69 36.98
N GLN A 435 15.81 -4.06 36.55
CA GLN A 435 15.54 -4.48 35.19
C GLN A 435 15.70 -3.30 34.20
N LYS A 436 16.43 -3.51 33.11
CA LYS A 436 16.59 -2.55 32.01
C LYS A 436 15.60 -2.90 30.91
N VAL A 437 14.79 -1.91 30.58
CA VAL A 437 13.87 -1.89 29.45
C VAL A 437 14.41 -0.88 28.45
N GLY A 438 14.22 -1.12 27.15
CA GLY A 438 14.66 -0.16 26.14
C GLY A 438 14.35 -0.63 24.74
N GLN A 439 14.91 0.10 23.77
CA GLN A 439 14.85 -0.23 22.36
C GLN A 439 16.27 -0.38 21.84
N ASN A 440 16.62 -1.53 21.26
CA ASN A 440 17.96 -1.78 20.72
C ASN A 440 19.08 -1.56 21.77
N LEU A 441 18.89 -2.09 22.98
CA LEU A 441 19.79 -1.91 24.13
C LEU A 441 21.23 -2.37 23.84
N LYS A 442 21.42 -3.26 22.86
CA LYS A 442 22.76 -3.62 22.35
C LYS A 442 23.61 -2.38 22.04
N TYR A 443 23.02 -1.36 21.43
CA TYR A 443 23.73 -0.12 21.12
C TYR A 443 24.23 0.55 22.39
N ASP A 444 23.34 0.79 23.35
CA ASP A 444 23.67 1.43 24.63
C ASP A 444 24.72 0.65 25.41
N MET A 445 24.64 -0.69 25.39
CA MET A 445 25.63 -1.57 26.00
C MET A 445 27.03 -1.36 25.42
N VAL A 446 27.17 -1.33 24.10
CA VAL A 446 28.48 -1.15 23.44
C VAL A 446 29.03 0.26 23.71
N VAL A 447 28.16 1.28 23.72
CA VAL A 447 28.58 2.66 24.04
C VAL A 447 29.05 2.78 25.49
N LEU A 448 28.30 2.24 26.47
CA LEU A 448 28.67 2.28 27.89
C LEU A 448 29.99 1.56 28.18
N ARG A 449 30.27 0.46 27.46
CA ARG A 449 31.54 -0.26 27.57
C ARG A 449 32.74 0.59 27.17
N ASN A 450 32.60 1.57 26.27
CA ASN A 450 33.70 2.52 25.98
C ASN A 450 34.12 3.34 27.22
N TYR A 451 33.24 3.44 28.21
CA TYR A 451 33.46 4.13 29.48
C TYR A 451 33.65 3.17 30.66
N GLY A 452 33.85 1.87 30.39
CA GLY A 452 34.04 0.84 31.41
C GLY A 452 32.79 0.62 32.28
N ILE A 453 31.59 0.75 31.71
CA ILE A 453 30.33 0.41 32.37
C ILE A 453 29.71 -0.81 31.69
N GLU A 454 29.37 -1.82 32.47
CA GLU A 454 28.69 -3.03 31.99
C GLU A 454 27.20 -2.98 32.33
N LEU A 455 26.38 -2.55 31.37
CA LEU A 455 24.93 -2.53 31.57
C LEU A 455 24.42 -3.94 31.85
N ALA A 456 23.88 -4.16 33.04
CA ALA A 456 23.40 -5.46 33.50
C ALA A 456 21.89 -5.45 33.74
N GLY A 457 21.26 -6.63 33.71
CA GLY A 457 19.83 -6.77 33.98
C GLY A 457 18.95 -6.38 32.79
N VAL A 458 19.44 -6.57 31.55
CA VAL A 458 18.63 -6.41 30.34
C VAL A 458 17.45 -7.37 30.40
N ALA A 459 16.25 -6.82 30.53
CA ALA A 459 15.04 -7.60 30.80
C ALA A 459 14.03 -7.53 29.64
N PHE A 460 14.03 -6.43 28.87
CA PHE A 460 13.07 -6.26 27.79
C PHE A 460 13.57 -5.28 26.72
N ASP A 461 13.77 -5.77 25.50
CA ASP A 461 14.04 -4.95 24.32
C ASP A 461 12.82 -4.92 23.39
N THR A 462 12.24 -3.74 23.17
CA THR A 462 11.03 -3.56 22.37
C THR A 462 11.24 -3.84 20.89
N MET A 463 12.46 -3.66 20.37
CA MET A 463 12.79 -4.00 18.98
C MET A 463 12.69 -5.51 18.78
N VAL A 464 13.32 -6.27 19.68
CA VAL A 464 13.34 -7.73 19.66
C VAL A 464 11.94 -8.31 19.86
N ALA A 465 11.19 -7.78 20.84
CA ALA A 465 9.82 -8.20 21.08
C ALA A 465 8.93 -7.97 19.84
N SER A 466 9.05 -6.80 19.22
CA SER A 466 8.32 -6.45 17.99
C SER A 466 8.71 -7.35 16.82
N TYR A 467 9.98 -7.71 16.69
CA TYR A 467 10.48 -8.62 15.66
C TYR A 467 9.88 -10.02 15.78
N LEU A 468 9.91 -10.60 16.99
CA LEU A 468 9.33 -11.93 17.22
C LEU A 468 7.82 -11.99 16.91
N LEU A 469 7.09 -10.92 17.19
CA LEU A 469 5.64 -10.87 16.94
C LEU A 469 5.28 -10.84 15.45
N ASP A 470 6.16 -10.27 14.61
CA ASP A 470 5.94 -10.12 13.18
C ASP A 470 7.25 -9.90 12.39
N ALA A 471 7.98 -11.00 12.17
CA ALA A 471 9.28 -10.98 11.46
C ALA A 471 9.17 -10.56 9.97
N GLY A 472 7.96 -10.54 9.40
CA GLY A 472 7.70 -10.07 8.03
C GLY A 472 7.61 -8.54 7.93
N GLN A 473 7.58 -7.82 9.06
CA GLN A 473 7.57 -6.36 9.03
C GLN A 473 8.91 -5.83 8.54
N ARG A 474 8.84 -4.75 7.75
CA ARG A 474 10.04 -4.11 7.21
C ARG A 474 10.84 -3.36 8.26
N ASN A 475 10.20 -2.88 9.34
CA ASN A 475 10.84 -2.01 10.31
C ASN A 475 10.29 -2.22 11.75
N HIS A 476 11.23 -2.18 12.69
CA HIS A 476 11.00 -2.34 14.12
C HIS A 476 11.61 -1.20 14.94
N ASN A 477 11.87 -0.04 14.32
CA ASN A 477 12.29 1.16 15.07
C ASN A 477 11.21 1.61 16.08
N LEU A 478 11.62 2.36 17.11
CA LEU A 478 10.73 2.71 18.21
C LEU A 478 9.47 3.46 17.76
N ASP A 479 9.61 4.37 16.79
CA ASP A 479 8.50 5.18 16.29
C ASP A 479 7.42 4.32 15.62
N ASP A 480 7.82 3.42 14.71
CA ASP A 480 6.89 2.51 14.04
C ASP A 480 6.24 1.52 15.02
N VAL A 481 7.00 1.07 16.03
CA VAL A 481 6.48 0.16 17.06
C VAL A 481 5.50 0.88 17.98
N ALA A 482 5.84 2.08 18.48
CA ALA A 482 4.94 2.92 19.25
C ALA A 482 3.65 3.23 18.47
N GLN A 483 3.78 3.63 17.19
CA GLN A 483 2.64 3.99 16.37
C GLN A 483 1.73 2.78 16.11
N ARG A 484 2.31 1.57 16.00
CA ARG A 484 1.59 0.33 15.75
C ARG A 484 0.82 -0.18 16.97
N TYR A 485 1.42 -0.08 18.16
CA TYR A 485 0.87 -0.72 19.38
C TYR A 485 0.23 0.26 20.36
N LEU A 486 0.61 1.53 20.35
CA LEU A 486 0.06 2.59 21.22
C LEU A 486 -0.77 3.63 20.45
N GLY A 487 -0.64 3.68 19.12
CA GLY A 487 -1.26 4.72 18.30
C GLY A 487 -0.55 6.07 18.37
N GLU A 488 0.65 6.11 18.97
CA GLU A 488 1.43 7.32 19.21
C GLU A 488 2.79 7.25 18.53
N GLY A 489 3.33 8.39 18.10
CA GLY A 489 4.64 8.49 17.50
C GLY A 489 5.55 9.48 18.21
N LYS A 490 6.82 9.50 17.79
CA LYS A 490 7.79 10.54 18.16
C LYS A 490 8.15 11.38 16.95
N LYS A 491 8.67 12.58 17.19
CA LYS A 491 9.27 13.38 16.12
C LYS A 491 10.49 12.61 15.59
N SER A 492 10.57 12.45 14.27
CA SER A 492 11.72 11.82 13.62
C SER A 492 13.01 12.52 14.01
N ILE A 493 14.08 11.75 14.20
CA ILE A 493 15.43 12.29 14.44
C ILE A 493 15.85 13.30 13.36
N VAL A 494 15.37 13.14 12.12
CA VAL A 494 15.63 14.07 11.01
C VAL A 494 15.08 15.48 11.29
N HIS A 495 13.97 15.59 12.03
CA HIS A 495 13.45 16.89 12.45
C HIS A 495 14.35 17.56 13.49
N LEU A 496 15.08 16.77 14.29
CA LEU A 496 15.97 17.26 15.33
C LEU A 496 17.34 17.67 14.78
N ILE A 497 17.97 16.79 13.99
CA ILE A 497 19.35 16.97 13.51
C ILE A 497 19.46 17.32 12.02
N GLY A 498 18.37 17.27 11.26
CA GLY A 498 18.39 17.48 9.80
C GLY A 498 18.85 16.25 9.01
N SER A 499 19.18 16.44 7.74
CA SER A 499 19.65 15.39 6.82
C SER A 499 20.71 15.90 5.84
N GLY A 500 21.44 14.96 5.22
CA GLY A 500 22.46 15.27 4.22
C GLY A 500 23.71 15.94 4.80
N LYS A 501 24.43 16.69 3.96
CA LYS A 501 25.71 17.32 4.34
C LYS A 501 25.62 18.37 5.46
N GLN A 502 24.41 18.89 5.72
CA GLN A 502 24.12 19.91 6.75
C GLN A 502 23.52 19.29 8.02
N GLN A 503 23.52 17.95 8.12
CA GLN A 503 23.05 17.27 9.32
C GLN A 503 23.96 17.61 10.51
N LYS A 504 23.32 18.01 11.61
CA LYS A 504 23.97 18.31 12.89
C LYS A 504 24.29 17.03 13.66
N GLN A 505 25.28 17.09 14.55
CA GLN A 505 25.44 16.11 15.62
C GLN A 505 24.55 16.46 16.82
N MET A 506 24.33 15.49 17.70
CA MET A 506 23.40 15.66 18.82
C MET A 506 23.85 16.74 19.81
N ASP A 507 25.16 16.91 19.99
CA ASP A 507 25.77 17.95 20.83
C ASP A 507 25.73 19.36 20.21
N GLU A 508 25.31 19.49 18.95
CA GLU A 508 25.10 20.77 18.27
C GLU A 508 23.64 21.25 18.38
N VAL A 509 22.76 20.45 19.00
CA VAL A 509 21.34 20.73 19.20
C VAL A 509 21.11 21.29 20.60
N ASP A 510 20.13 22.19 20.73
CA ASP A 510 19.72 22.75 22.02
C ASP A 510 19.30 21.64 23.01
N VAL A 511 19.82 21.71 24.23
CA VAL A 511 19.63 20.69 25.28
C VAL A 511 18.15 20.42 25.56
N ALA A 512 17.29 21.44 25.53
CA ALA A 512 15.86 21.26 25.79
C ALA A 512 15.17 20.48 24.67
N LYS A 513 15.60 20.67 23.41
CA LYS A 513 15.09 19.90 22.27
C LYS A 513 15.57 18.45 22.30
N VAL A 514 16.82 18.22 22.69
CA VAL A 514 17.33 16.85 22.88
C VAL A 514 16.59 16.18 24.04
N ALA A 515 16.33 16.89 25.13
CA ALA A 515 15.57 16.37 26.26
C ALA A 515 14.15 15.93 25.86
N GLU A 516 13.41 16.74 25.09
CA GLU A 516 12.07 16.39 24.59
C GLU A 516 12.09 15.09 23.77
N TYR A 517 13.10 14.93 22.92
CA TYR A 517 13.28 13.74 22.08
C TYR A 517 13.69 12.51 22.92
N ALA A 518 14.78 12.62 23.68
CA ALA A 518 15.40 11.52 24.42
C ALA A 518 14.49 11.01 25.55
N CYS A 519 13.77 11.90 26.24
CA CYS A 519 12.83 11.48 27.28
C CYS A 519 11.66 10.69 26.69
N ARG A 520 11.20 11.02 25.47
CA ARG A 520 10.18 10.23 24.78
C ARG A 520 10.73 8.85 24.40
N ASP A 521 12.00 8.76 24.01
CA ASP A 521 12.70 7.49 23.75
C ASP A 521 12.85 6.61 24.99
N ALA A 522 13.02 7.19 26.18
CA ALA A 522 13.01 6.45 27.43
C ALA A 522 11.59 6.05 27.92
N VAL A 523 10.57 6.87 27.64
CA VAL A 523 9.20 6.61 28.12
C VAL A 523 8.49 5.54 27.29
N LEU A 524 8.60 5.59 25.96
CA LEU A 524 7.84 4.71 25.07
C LEU A 524 8.11 3.21 25.29
N PRO A 525 9.37 2.74 25.51
CA PRO A 525 9.64 1.34 25.77
C PRO A 525 8.92 0.79 27.01
N LEU A 526 8.80 1.59 28.08
CA LEU A 526 8.08 1.19 29.29
C LEU A 526 6.57 1.05 29.04
N ARG A 527 5.99 1.90 28.19
CA ARG A 527 4.57 1.83 27.80
C ARG A 527 4.29 0.68 26.83
N LEU A 528 5.26 0.39 25.96
CA LEU A 528 5.20 -0.72 25.01
C LEU A 528 5.33 -2.09 25.69
N ARG A 529 6.22 -2.20 26.70
CA ARG A 529 6.50 -3.45 27.42
C ARG A 529 5.25 -4.25 27.82
N PRO A 530 4.25 -3.71 28.54
CA PRO A 530 3.07 -4.48 28.94
C PRO A 530 2.23 -4.95 27.74
N VAL A 531 2.14 -4.15 26.69
CA VAL A 531 1.39 -4.50 25.46
C VAL A 531 2.09 -5.62 24.72
N LEU A 532 3.39 -5.46 24.45
CA LEU A 532 4.20 -6.44 23.72
C LEU A 532 4.36 -7.75 24.50
N ALA A 533 4.58 -7.68 25.82
CA ALA A 533 4.67 -8.88 26.67
C ALA A 533 3.38 -9.71 26.63
N ARG A 534 2.21 -9.04 26.67
CA ARG A 534 0.91 -9.72 26.54
C ARG A 534 0.73 -10.38 25.18
N GLU A 535 1.15 -9.74 24.10
CA GLU A 535 1.08 -10.31 22.75
C GLU A 535 2.03 -11.51 22.59
N LEU A 536 3.25 -11.41 23.15
CA LEU A 536 4.20 -12.53 23.17
C LEU A 536 3.57 -13.73 23.90
N ALA A 537 2.87 -13.48 25.01
CA ALA A 537 2.11 -14.48 25.77
C ALA A 537 1.00 -15.16 25.00
N GLN A 538 0.17 -14.38 24.33
CA GLN A 538 -0.91 -14.92 23.52
C GLN A 538 -0.39 -15.82 22.39
N LYS A 539 0.80 -15.52 21.87
CA LYS A 539 1.47 -16.30 20.81
C LYS A 539 2.44 -17.37 21.32
N ARG A 540 2.60 -17.50 22.65
CA ARG A 540 3.54 -18.45 23.31
C ARG A 540 4.99 -18.26 22.88
N LEU A 541 5.41 -17.01 22.74
CA LEU A 541 6.75 -16.62 22.29
C LEU A 541 7.66 -16.18 23.44
N GLU A 542 7.18 -16.10 24.69
CA GLU A 542 8.01 -15.64 25.81
C GLU A 542 9.23 -16.51 26.08
N PRO A 543 9.17 -17.86 26.02
CA PRO A 543 10.39 -18.66 26.21
C PRO A 543 11.46 -18.33 25.16
N LEU A 544 11.06 -18.13 23.90
CA LEU A 544 11.98 -17.71 22.85
C LEU A 544 12.56 -16.32 23.13
N PHE A 545 11.70 -15.38 23.54
CA PHE A 545 12.13 -14.02 23.89
C PHE A 545 13.10 -14.00 25.07
N THR A 546 12.74 -14.64 26.18
CA THR A 546 13.47 -14.55 27.45
C THR A 546 14.68 -15.47 27.52
N ASP A 547 14.60 -16.69 26.98
CA ASP A 547 15.66 -17.69 27.15
C ASP A 547 16.67 -17.68 25.99
N VAL A 548 16.33 -17.06 24.84
CA VAL A 548 17.18 -17.03 23.65
C VAL A 548 17.50 -15.59 23.23
N GLU A 549 16.49 -14.81 22.87
CA GLU A 549 16.74 -13.51 22.22
C GLU A 549 17.35 -12.46 23.17
N ILE A 550 16.83 -12.34 24.40
CA ILE A 550 17.37 -11.38 25.37
C ILE A 550 18.82 -11.71 25.77
N PRO A 551 19.20 -12.97 26.12
CA PRO A 551 20.60 -13.32 26.34
C PRO A 551 21.50 -13.08 25.12
N LEU A 552 20.97 -13.26 23.90
CA LEU A 552 21.72 -13.04 22.67
C LEU A 552 22.11 -11.56 22.48
N VAL A 553 21.33 -10.61 22.99
CA VAL A 553 21.66 -9.17 22.96
C VAL A 553 23.02 -8.90 23.61
N GLU A 554 23.28 -9.50 24.78
CA GLU A 554 24.53 -9.29 25.50
C GLU A 554 25.74 -9.90 24.77
N VAL A 555 25.55 -11.10 24.18
CA VAL A 555 26.57 -11.78 23.36
C VAL A 555 26.91 -10.95 22.12
N LEU A 556 25.90 -10.43 21.42
CA LEU A 556 26.11 -9.58 20.25
C LEU A 556 26.84 -8.28 20.62
N ALA A 557 26.50 -7.67 21.75
CA ALA A 557 27.22 -6.50 22.26
C ALA A 557 28.70 -6.81 22.55
N GLU A 558 29.03 -8.01 23.04
CA GLU A 558 30.41 -8.45 23.25
C GLU A 558 31.17 -8.69 21.95
N LEU A 559 30.56 -9.38 20.99
CA LEU A 559 31.16 -9.59 19.67
C LEU A 559 31.43 -8.25 18.96
N GLU A 560 30.47 -7.33 18.98
CA GLU A 560 30.63 -6.01 18.37
C GLU A 560 31.67 -5.15 19.07
N PHE A 561 31.76 -5.21 20.40
CA PHE A 561 32.76 -4.46 21.14
C PHE A 561 34.19 -4.96 20.90
N ASN A 562 34.36 -6.29 20.85
CA ASN A 562 35.66 -6.94 20.62
C ASN A 562 36.15 -6.73 19.18
N GLY A 563 35.24 -6.83 18.20
CA GLY A 563 35.58 -6.73 16.79
C GLY A 563 36.45 -7.89 16.28
N ILE A 564 37.01 -7.72 15.09
CA ILE A 564 37.86 -8.72 14.43
C ILE A 564 39.15 -8.04 13.97
N CYS A 565 40.30 -8.66 14.26
CA CYS A 565 41.59 -8.19 13.77
C CYS A 565 41.74 -8.51 12.28
N ILE A 566 42.15 -7.52 11.49
CA ILE A 566 42.41 -7.65 10.04
C ILE A 566 43.88 -7.33 9.71
N ASP A 567 44.44 -8.04 8.74
CA ASP A 567 45.77 -7.75 8.20
C ASP A 567 45.65 -6.72 7.06
N CYS A 568 45.77 -5.44 7.42
CA CYS A 568 45.71 -4.33 6.45
C CYS A 568 46.81 -4.43 5.38
N GLY A 569 47.98 -5.00 5.71
CA GLY A 569 49.07 -5.19 4.75
C GLY A 569 48.72 -6.21 3.66
N ARG A 570 48.06 -7.30 4.05
CA ARG A 570 47.53 -8.30 3.10
C ARG A 570 46.39 -7.73 2.27
N LEU A 571 45.47 -6.97 2.86
CA LEU A 571 44.39 -6.31 2.12
C LEU A 571 44.94 -5.29 1.11
N ALA A 572 45.95 -4.50 1.46
CA ALA A 572 46.62 -3.59 0.53
C ALA A 572 47.28 -4.33 -0.66
N LYS A 573 47.92 -5.50 -0.41
CA LYS A 573 48.46 -6.36 -1.48
C LYS A 573 47.35 -6.89 -2.38
N LEU A 574 46.24 -7.35 -1.79
CA LEU A 574 45.09 -7.85 -2.53
C LEU A 574 44.43 -6.75 -3.37
N SER A 575 44.31 -5.53 -2.82
CA SER A 575 43.78 -4.36 -3.51
C SER A 575 44.57 -4.06 -4.78
N ARG A 576 45.91 -4.05 -4.69
CA ARG A 576 46.79 -3.87 -5.85
C ARG A 576 46.61 -4.98 -6.88
N ARG A 577 46.54 -6.24 -6.45
CA ARG A 577 46.35 -7.39 -7.35
C ARG A 577 45.00 -7.32 -8.08
N LEU A 578 43.92 -7.03 -7.38
CA LEU A 578 42.60 -6.86 -7.98
C LEU A 578 42.59 -5.67 -8.95
N GLY A 579 43.25 -4.55 -8.60
CA GLY A 579 43.40 -3.40 -9.50
C GLY A 579 44.13 -3.76 -10.80
N GLN A 580 45.21 -4.53 -10.73
CA GLN A 580 45.93 -5.02 -11.91
C GLN A 580 45.08 -5.97 -12.76
N GLN A 581 44.33 -6.89 -12.14
CA GLN A 581 43.42 -7.78 -12.85
C GLN A 581 42.28 -7.01 -13.54
N MET A 582 41.70 -6.01 -12.85
CA MET A 582 40.68 -5.16 -13.43
C MET A 582 41.19 -4.38 -14.63
N ALA A 583 42.41 -3.81 -14.55
CA ALA A 583 43.01 -3.09 -15.67
C ALA A 583 43.27 -3.99 -16.89
N ALA A 584 43.68 -5.24 -16.66
CA ALA A 584 43.85 -6.22 -17.74
C ALA A 584 42.51 -6.59 -18.38
N LEU A 585 41.48 -6.88 -17.57
CA LEU A 585 40.13 -7.19 -18.04
C LEU A 585 39.51 -6.01 -18.79
N GLU A 586 39.74 -4.79 -18.33
CA GLU A 586 39.26 -3.57 -18.96
C GLU A 586 39.83 -3.41 -20.37
N GLU A 587 41.13 -3.64 -20.56
CA GLU A 587 41.75 -3.60 -21.89
C GLU A 587 41.23 -4.72 -22.79
N GLU A 588 41.04 -5.94 -22.28
CA GLU A 588 40.40 -7.04 -23.02
C GLU A 588 38.97 -6.69 -23.46
N ILE A 589 38.18 -6.07 -22.57
CA ILE A 589 36.81 -5.63 -22.87
C ILE A 589 36.83 -4.55 -23.97
N TYR A 590 37.75 -3.58 -23.89
CA TYR A 590 37.87 -2.54 -24.92
C TYR A 590 38.30 -3.10 -26.28
N GLN A 591 39.18 -4.09 -26.30
CA GLN A 591 39.57 -4.77 -27.55
C GLN A 591 38.39 -5.53 -28.16
N LEU A 592 37.60 -6.23 -27.34
CA LEU A 592 36.42 -6.95 -27.79
C LEU A 592 35.27 -6.02 -28.23
N ALA A 593 35.17 -4.83 -27.64
CA ALA A 593 34.17 -3.81 -28.01
C ALA A 593 34.61 -2.95 -29.21
N GLY A 594 35.92 -2.84 -29.47
CA GLY A 594 36.49 -2.00 -30.52
C GLY A 594 36.64 -0.51 -30.14
N HIS A 595 36.18 -0.10 -28.97
CA HIS A 595 36.38 1.25 -28.43
C HIS A 595 36.32 1.27 -26.89
N ARG A 596 36.68 2.41 -26.31
CA ARG A 596 36.60 2.63 -24.86
C ARG A 596 35.23 3.15 -24.45
N PHE A 597 34.74 2.69 -23.30
CA PHE A 597 33.49 3.13 -22.68
C PHE A 597 33.53 2.87 -21.18
N ASN A 598 32.59 3.44 -20.42
CA ASN A 598 32.48 3.19 -18.99
C ASN A 598 31.79 1.84 -18.73
N ILE A 599 32.58 0.81 -18.39
CA ILE A 599 32.11 -0.55 -18.07
C ILE A 599 31.16 -0.56 -16.86
N GLY A 600 31.28 0.42 -15.95
CA GLY A 600 30.37 0.57 -14.81
C GLY A 600 29.01 1.16 -15.16
N SER A 601 28.80 1.67 -16.39
CA SER A 601 27.55 2.30 -16.82
C SER A 601 26.63 1.29 -17.52
N PRO A 602 25.48 0.91 -16.92
CA PRO A 602 24.54 -0.01 -17.55
C PRO A 602 24.06 0.47 -18.92
N LYS A 603 23.88 1.79 -19.10
CA LYS A 603 23.43 2.38 -20.36
C LYS A 603 24.46 2.22 -21.48
N GLN A 604 25.75 2.43 -21.19
CA GLN A 604 26.79 2.25 -22.20
C GLN A 604 27.00 0.77 -22.51
N LEU A 605 26.89 -0.10 -21.51
CA LEU A 605 26.90 -1.54 -21.74
C LEU A 605 25.74 -2.03 -22.61
N GLN A 606 24.53 -1.50 -22.41
CA GLN A 606 23.37 -1.82 -23.26
C GLN A 606 23.65 -1.48 -24.72
N GLN A 607 24.21 -0.29 -24.97
CA GLN A 607 24.55 0.15 -26.32
C GLN A 607 25.57 -0.81 -26.98
N VAL A 608 26.68 -1.12 -26.30
CA VAL A 608 27.71 -2.01 -26.83
C VAL A 608 27.18 -3.43 -27.07
N LEU A 609 26.45 -4.00 -26.12
CA LEU A 609 25.98 -5.38 -26.21
C LEU A 609 24.86 -5.58 -27.23
N PHE A 610 23.86 -4.69 -27.25
CA PHE A 610 22.61 -4.92 -27.99
C PHE A 610 22.51 -4.10 -29.28
N ASP A 611 23.08 -2.89 -29.33
CA ASP A 611 23.01 -2.05 -30.53
C ASP A 611 24.20 -2.33 -31.47
N GLU A 612 25.40 -2.43 -30.91
CA GLU A 612 26.65 -2.58 -31.68
C GLU A 612 26.98 -4.04 -31.98
N LEU A 613 27.10 -4.88 -30.94
CA LEU A 613 27.35 -6.32 -31.09
C LEU A 613 26.11 -7.12 -31.48
N LYS A 614 24.92 -6.50 -31.41
CA LYS A 614 23.63 -7.09 -31.80
C LYS A 614 23.33 -8.43 -31.13
N LEU A 615 23.74 -8.58 -29.87
CA LEU A 615 23.38 -9.74 -29.06
C LEU A 615 21.88 -9.75 -28.77
N PRO A 616 21.24 -10.91 -28.58
CA PRO A 616 19.81 -10.98 -28.33
C PRO A 616 19.44 -10.35 -26.98
N VAL A 617 18.31 -9.65 -26.94
CA VAL A 617 17.77 -9.11 -25.69
C VAL A 617 17.01 -10.22 -24.96
N VAL A 618 17.60 -10.75 -23.90
CA VAL A 618 17.01 -11.82 -23.06
C VAL A 618 15.89 -11.28 -22.17
N SER A 619 16.10 -10.10 -21.56
CA SER A 619 15.16 -9.51 -20.61
C SER A 619 15.20 -7.97 -20.66
N ARG A 620 14.11 -7.32 -20.26
CA ARG A 620 13.96 -5.85 -20.26
C ARG A 620 13.53 -5.34 -18.89
N THR A 621 14.07 -4.19 -18.51
CA THR A 621 13.61 -3.37 -17.39
C THR A 621 12.91 -2.12 -17.92
N GLN A 622 12.38 -1.29 -17.02
CA GLN A 622 11.76 0.00 -17.38
C GLN A 622 12.75 0.95 -18.10
N THR A 623 14.05 0.76 -17.93
CA THR A 623 15.10 1.62 -18.48
C THR A 623 15.80 1.05 -19.72
N GLY A 624 15.41 -0.15 -20.18
CA GLY A 624 15.96 -0.77 -21.39
C GLY A 624 16.27 -2.26 -21.22
N PRO A 625 17.04 -2.87 -22.15
CA PRO A 625 17.54 -4.24 -22.00
C PRO A 625 18.31 -4.43 -20.67
N SER A 626 18.06 -5.51 -19.93
CA SER A 626 18.81 -5.77 -18.70
C SER A 626 20.27 -6.14 -19.01
N THR A 627 21.18 -5.72 -18.14
CA THR A 627 22.60 -6.12 -18.15
C THR A 627 23.00 -6.75 -16.82
N ASP A 628 22.04 -7.37 -16.12
CA ASP A 628 22.30 -8.02 -14.82
C ASP A 628 23.10 -9.31 -14.99
N ALA A 629 23.56 -9.86 -13.86
CA ALA A 629 24.49 -10.99 -13.87
C ALA A 629 23.94 -12.22 -14.61
N ASP A 630 22.65 -12.53 -14.42
CA ASP A 630 22.00 -13.67 -15.08
C ASP A 630 21.93 -13.48 -16.59
N VAL A 631 21.57 -12.27 -17.06
CA VAL A 631 21.50 -11.94 -18.49
C VAL A 631 22.88 -12.02 -19.13
N LEU A 632 23.91 -11.45 -18.50
CA LEU A 632 25.28 -11.52 -19.02
C LEU A 632 25.80 -12.97 -19.07
N SER A 633 25.39 -13.82 -18.13
CA SER A 633 25.76 -15.24 -18.09
C SER A 633 25.12 -16.02 -19.23
N GLU A 634 23.87 -15.71 -19.56
CA GLU A 634 23.16 -16.31 -20.71
C GLU A 634 23.74 -15.85 -22.07
N LEU A 635 24.29 -14.63 -22.13
CA LEU A 635 24.93 -14.09 -23.33
C LEU A 635 26.40 -14.54 -23.51
N ALA A 636 27.07 -14.98 -22.43
CA ALA A 636 28.47 -15.39 -22.46
C ALA A 636 28.81 -16.50 -23.48
N PRO A 637 27.96 -17.52 -23.73
CA PRO A 637 28.21 -18.50 -24.78
C PRO A 637 28.18 -17.93 -26.20
N GLN A 638 27.52 -16.78 -26.41
CA GLN A 638 27.34 -16.17 -27.73
C GLN A 638 28.46 -15.18 -28.06
N HIS A 639 29.06 -14.56 -27.05
CA HIS A 639 30.19 -13.65 -27.22
C HIS A 639 31.07 -13.61 -25.97
N PRO A 640 32.41 -13.52 -26.09
CA PRO A 640 33.31 -13.50 -24.93
C PRO A 640 33.18 -12.25 -24.05
N LEU A 641 32.72 -11.12 -24.60
CA LEU A 641 32.63 -9.84 -23.89
C LEU A 641 31.74 -9.87 -22.62
N PRO A 642 30.49 -10.41 -22.66
CA PRO A 642 29.69 -10.62 -21.45
C PRO A 642 30.40 -11.34 -20.30
N ALA A 643 31.16 -12.40 -20.59
CA ALA A 643 31.90 -13.15 -19.57
C ALA A 643 32.98 -12.27 -18.91
N LYS A 644 33.70 -11.48 -19.71
CA LYS A 644 34.72 -10.56 -19.20
C LYS A 644 34.14 -9.43 -18.35
N ILE A 645 32.95 -8.92 -18.69
CA ILE A 645 32.25 -7.94 -17.84
C ILE A 645 31.88 -8.54 -16.49
N LEU A 646 31.41 -9.79 -16.46
CA LEU A 646 31.08 -10.47 -15.20
C LEU A 646 32.32 -10.59 -14.30
N GLU A 647 33.45 -11.04 -14.85
CA GLU A 647 34.73 -11.10 -14.14
C GLU A 647 35.15 -9.72 -13.62
N TYR A 648 35.07 -8.68 -14.46
CA TYR A 648 35.39 -7.30 -14.07
C TYR A 648 34.52 -6.82 -12.92
N ARG A 649 33.19 -7.02 -13.00
CA ARG A 649 32.24 -6.62 -11.95
C ARG A 649 32.48 -7.37 -10.65
N GLN A 650 32.83 -8.66 -10.71
CA GLN A 650 33.17 -9.44 -9.53
C GLN A 650 34.43 -8.89 -8.85
N CYS A 651 35.50 -8.63 -9.62
CA CYS A 651 36.72 -8.00 -9.10
C CYS A 651 36.44 -6.61 -8.51
N ALA A 652 35.67 -5.78 -9.21
CA ALA A 652 35.30 -4.44 -8.77
C ALA A 652 34.52 -4.47 -7.46
N LYS A 653 33.54 -5.38 -7.32
CA LYS A 653 32.76 -5.57 -6.09
C LYS A 653 33.64 -6.05 -4.95
N LEU A 654 34.46 -7.08 -5.18
CA LEU A 654 35.38 -7.58 -4.14
C LEU A 654 36.33 -6.49 -3.65
N LYS A 655 36.90 -5.73 -4.59
CA LYS A 655 37.84 -4.64 -4.27
C LYS A 655 37.14 -3.54 -3.46
N SER A 656 36.03 -3.00 -3.96
CA SER A 656 35.35 -1.85 -3.36
C SER A 656 34.58 -2.17 -2.08
N THR A 657 33.89 -3.32 -2.01
CA THR A 657 33.01 -3.66 -0.88
C THR A 657 33.79 -4.22 0.31
N TYR A 658 34.89 -4.94 0.07
CA TYR A 658 35.64 -5.62 1.12
C TYR A 658 37.08 -5.11 1.24
N VAL A 659 37.85 -5.17 0.15
CA VAL A 659 39.30 -5.02 0.28
C VAL A 659 39.73 -3.59 0.57
N ASP A 660 39.06 -2.60 -0.03
CA ASP A 660 39.33 -1.18 0.18
C ASP A 660 38.50 -0.57 1.33
N ALA A 661 37.37 -1.18 1.70
CA ALA A 661 36.44 -0.63 2.68
C ALA A 661 36.66 -1.14 4.11
N LEU A 662 37.28 -2.32 4.28
CA LEU A 662 37.55 -2.89 5.61
C LEU A 662 38.74 -2.25 6.35
N PRO A 663 39.90 -1.97 5.70
CA PRO A 663 41.02 -1.26 6.34
C PRO A 663 40.66 0.19 6.67
#